data_AF-A5DVS9-F1
#
_entry.id   AF-A5DVS9-F1
#
_cell.length_a   1.000
_cell.length_b   1.000
_cell.length_c   1.000
_cell.angle_alpha   90.00
_cell.angle_beta   90.00
_cell.angle_gamma   90.00
#
_symmetry.space_group_name_H-M   'P 1'
#
loop_
_entity.id
_entity.type
_entity.pdbx_description
1 polymer ?
#
loop_
_entity_poly.entity_id
_entity_poly.type
_entity_poly.pdbx_seq_one_letter_code
_entity_poly.pdbx_strand_id
1 'polypeptide(L)'
;MSFKENQYQAWCEENDGNITPERILAIFEALGQKFGFQDDNVLNVYDLFMTQLDSRSSRMCGTSALQSLHIDYIGGLNANFKTWYMTTQYFFDQDTQAEWTKSNKNKEREKKKKNKTKIKNTEKKGAMKSNDNVWLLKFCNCTEEDLVYQIALYLLIWGEANNIRFMPECICFIYQCALDYQGPVFEKGHFLDKIITPIYNFLRDQQYHLVIGGGNGGGVWCRKEIDHSNTIGYDDVNQHFWSPQGLLKLKLYNTTRLYDTKKELRYSEIPNINWKKSLSKTYKERRTWIHVLTNFNRIWIVHVSVFWFFMSFNSPSLYTPNFTIDKAPFLHIRLAIVSAGGGIAALISLFAAISEYLFIKSKNWKRIIVCIALLVINALPIVYNLVFLKWDEYSHNGDVFAGVMFTISILTFAYLAVVPPGSFDSVFALSFPTLKLRSRLFSIFLWITVFAAKYSESYFFLILSLKDPIQILSTIKVSCNDKHFLCPLQPKITLLLFYLTDLILFFLDTYLWYVLCNCIFSVALSFSLGVSIFTPWRNIFARLPDRILTKIYHGEPMNLVLVMAQIWNSIIISMFREHMLSVEQVGKLIYQKEYNSEAIKPPMFFVNEDDNTFKLHTFIKIDEEWERRITFFAQSLSSPLPEPFPVVAIPSFTVLVPHYSEKILISLKDLIKEQNYSKLSLLEYLKQLHAKEWESFVQDSKMVHKLDSLQDMGKFPETSELSETYEDLPYYCIGFKDSSMENILRTRIWAALRCQTLYRTVSGFMNYEAALKILYRSENVGFDIDSDLFIEEELQDFVDRKFHLLVAMQNFQNFTPEVAEDADALFRAYPKIHVATLEVKRYLLFNIVGCIS
;
A
#
# COMPACT_ATOMS: atom_id res chain seq x y z
N MET A 1 26.29 -9.17 -25.93
CA MET A 1 24.98 -9.67 -26.36
C MET A 1 24.73 -9.12 -27.75
N SER A 2 24.34 -9.95 -28.73
CA SER A 2 23.82 -9.42 -30.01
C SER A 2 22.48 -8.76 -29.71
N PHE A 3 22.34 -7.46 -29.99
CA PHE A 3 21.05 -6.79 -29.94
C PHE A 3 20.08 -7.56 -30.85
N LYS A 4 18.98 -8.07 -30.31
CA LYS A 4 17.86 -8.51 -31.15
C LYS A 4 17.29 -7.24 -31.76
N GLU A 5 17.34 -7.10 -33.08
CA GLU A 5 16.89 -5.90 -33.82
C GLU A 5 15.44 -5.48 -33.51
N ASN A 6 14.63 -6.35 -32.88
CA ASN A 6 13.21 -6.14 -32.60
C ASN A 6 12.83 -5.99 -31.10
N GLN A 7 13.77 -5.71 -30.18
CA GLN A 7 13.42 -5.71 -28.74
C GLN A 7 12.50 -4.54 -28.29
N TYR A 8 12.59 -3.37 -28.94
CA TYR A 8 11.85 -2.15 -28.54
C TYR A 8 11.02 -1.56 -29.69
N GLN A 9 10.09 -2.36 -30.25
CA GLN A 9 9.32 -2.00 -31.45
C GLN A 9 8.46 -0.73 -31.33
N ALA A 10 7.96 -0.37 -30.14
CA ALA A 10 7.09 0.81 -29.98
C ALA A 10 7.87 2.12 -29.92
N TRP A 11 9.19 2.07 -29.67
CA TRP A 11 10.09 3.22 -29.76
C TRP A 11 10.73 3.26 -31.15
N CYS A 12 10.03 3.86 -32.11
CA CYS A 12 10.46 3.97 -33.50
C CYS A 12 10.29 5.41 -34.03
N GLU A 13 10.98 5.73 -35.12
CA GLU A 13 10.88 7.04 -35.78
C GLU A 13 9.44 7.33 -36.26
N GLU A 14 8.70 6.31 -36.67
CA GLU A 14 7.28 6.42 -37.09
C GLU A 14 6.36 6.88 -35.96
N ASN A 15 6.76 6.66 -34.70
CA ASN A 15 6.03 7.08 -33.50
C ASN A 15 6.67 8.31 -32.84
N ASP A 16 7.35 9.16 -33.63
CA ASP A 16 8.10 10.35 -33.18
C ASP A 16 9.20 10.04 -32.14
N GLY A 17 9.85 8.88 -32.23
CA GLY A 17 11.05 8.54 -31.47
C GLY A 17 12.31 9.14 -32.11
N ASN A 18 12.58 10.43 -31.88
CA ASN A 18 13.67 11.15 -32.57
C ASN A 18 15.10 10.70 -32.16
N ILE A 19 15.26 10.03 -31.01
CA ILE A 19 16.55 9.56 -30.52
C ILE A 19 16.65 8.05 -30.69
N THR A 20 17.69 7.58 -31.38
CA THR A 20 17.92 6.14 -31.57
C THR A 20 18.32 5.44 -30.26
N PRO A 21 17.98 4.16 -30.07
CA PRO A 21 18.41 3.38 -28.91
C PRO A 21 19.94 3.38 -28.72
N GLU A 22 20.70 3.36 -29.82
CA GLU A 22 22.16 3.45 -29.80
C GLU A 22 22.67 4.77 -29.22
N ARG A 23 22.00 5.89 -29.55
CA ARG A 23 22.33 7.20 -29.01
C ARG A 23 22.02 7.28 -27.52
N ILE A 24 20.90 6.67 -27.08
CA ILE A 24 20.56 6.55 -25.66
C ILE A 24 21.63 5.72 -24.93
N LEU A 25 22.04 4.58 -25.49
CA LEU A 25 23.11 3.75 -24.92
C LEU A 25 24.42 4.53 -24.77
N ALA A 26 24.81 5.32 -25.77
CA ALA A 26 25.99 6.15 -25.70
C ALA A 26 25.94 7.18 -24.55
N ILE A 27 24.76 7.73 -24.23
CA ILE A 27 24.57 8.61 -23.06
C ILE A 27 24.78 7.82 -21.75
N PHE A 28 24.22 6.61 -21.66
CA PHE A 28 24.39 5.72 -20.51
C PHE A 28 25.86 5.33 -20.29
N GLU A 29 26.58 4.97 -21.36
CA GLU A 29 28.01 4.65 -21.31
C GLU A 29 28.85 5.87 -20.90
N ALA A 30 28.54 7.05 -21.44
CA ALA A 30 29.25 8.29 -21.08
C ALA A 30 29.07 8.65 -19.60
N LEU A 31 27.84 8.51 -19.07
CA LEU A 31 27.55 8.67 -17.64
C LEU A 31 28.25 7.60 -16.79
N GLY A 32 28.22 6.36 -17.27
CA GLY A 32 28.91 5.21 -16.69
C GLY A 32 30.39 5.48 -16.46
N GLN A 33 31.07 5.92 -17.52
CA GLN A 33 32.47 6.32 -17.47
C GLN A 33 32.66 7.51 -16.55
N LYS A 34 31.88 8.59 -16.72
CA LYS A 34 32.04 9.85 -15.97
C LYS A 34 32.02 9.64 -14.45
N PHE A 35 31.08 8.87 -13.94
CA PHE A 35 30.88 8.68 -12.49
C PHE A 35 31.45 7.36 -11.95
N GLY A 36 31.96 6.49 -12.82
CA GLY A 36 32.54 5.21 -12.42
C GLY A 36 31.51 4.18 -11.99
N PHE A 37 30.36 4.12 -12.67
CA PHE A 37 29.36 3.07 -12.47
C PHE A 37 29.87 1.72 -13.00
N GLN A 38 29.31 0.61 -12.53
CA GLN A 38 29.60 -0.74 -13.01
C GLN A 38 28.99 -0.97 -14.39
N ASP A 39 29.71 -1.63 -15.30
CA ASP A 39 29.25 -1.89 -16.67
C ASP A 39 27.92 -2.69 -16.68
N ASP A 40 27.79 -3.68 -15.78
CA ASP A 40 26.55 -4.46 -15.64
C ASP A 40 25.36 -3.60 -15.18
N ASN A 41 25.59 -2.63 -14.27
CA ASN A 41 24.55 -1.70 -13.85
C ASN A 41 24.14 -0.78 -15.01
N VAL A 42 25.10 -0.29 -15.80
CA VAL A 42 24.81 0.55 -16.97
C VAL A 42 23.91 -0.17 -17.96
N LEU A 43 24.22 -1.43 -18.29
CA LEU A 43 23.42 -2.23 -19.21
C LEU A 43 22.03 -2.58 -18.65
N ASN A 44 21.95 -3.01 -17.38
CA ASN A 44 20.68 -3.36 -16.76
C ASN A 44 19.74 -2.16 -16.62
N VAL A 45 20.28 -0.99 -16.27
CA VAL A 45 19.49 0.24 -16.12
C VAL A 45 19.12 0.82 -17.49
N TYR A 46 19.96 0.66 -18.51
CA TYR A 46 19.60 0.97 -19.89
C TYR A 46 18.40 0.13 -20.35
N ASP A 47 18.42 -1.18 -20.15
CA ASP A 47 17.31 -2.06 -20.52
C ASP A 47 16.02 -1.73 -19.74
N LEU A 48 16.15 -1.41 -18.44
CA LEU A 48 15.02 -0.91 -17.63
C LEU A 48 14.44 0.40 -18.21
N PHE A 49 15.30 1.34 -18.59
CA PHE A 49 14.87 2.61 -19.16
C PHE A 49 14.16 2.40 -20.50
N MET A 50 14.76 1.60 -21.40
CA MET A 50 14.18 1.28 -22.69
C MET A 50 12.86 0.52 -22.57
N THR A 51 12.74 -0.40 -21.62
CA THR A 51 11.48 -1.11 -21.34
C THR A 51 10.38 -0.16 -20.87
N GLN A 52 10.70 0.80 -19.99
CA GLN A 52 9.73 1.83 -19.57
C GLN A 52 9.33 2.75 -20.73
N LEU A 53 10.30 3.08 -21.59
CA LEU A 53 10.11 3.95 -22.75
C LEU A 53 9.24 3.28 -23.82
N ASP A 54 9.57 2.04 -24.22
CA ASP A 54 8.78 1.21 -25.14
C ASP A 54 7.36 1.02 -24.62
N SER A 55 7.23 0.71 -23.32
CA SER A 55 5.92 0.53 -22.70
C SER A 55 5.07 1.80 -22.81
N ARG A 56 5.62 2.98 -22.54
CA ARG A 56 4.86 4.25 -22.67
C ARG A 56 4.56 4.57 -24.13
N SER A 57 5.51 4.33 -25.02
CA SER A 57 5.38 4.62 -26.45
C SER A 57 4.32 3.75 -27.11
N SER A 58 3.99 2.59 -26.54
CA SER A 58 2.85 1.80 -27.00
C SER A 58 1.48 2.46 -26.70
N ARG A 59 1.43 3.51 -25.87
CA ARG A 59 0.19 4.22 -25.47
C ARG A 59 0.12 5.66 -25.96
N MET A 60 1.25 6.24 -26.33
CA MET A 60 1.37 7.64 -26.70
C MET A 60 2.56 7.84 -27.63
N CYS A 61 2.57 8.96 -28.35
CA CYS A 61 3.71 9.42 -29.14
C CYS A 61 5.03 9.41 -28.33
N GLY A 62 6.15 9.05 -28.96
CA GLY A 62 7.46 8.88 -28.35
C GLY A 62 7.96 10.11 -27.58
N THR A 63 7.79 11.32 -28.14
CA THR A 63 8.14 12.56 -27.44
C THR A 63 7.35 12.73 -26.13
N SER A 64 6.05 12.42 -26.15
CA SER A 64 5.19 12.44 -24.97
C SER A 64 5.54 11.33 -23.98
N ALA A 65 5.96 10.16 -24.48
CA ALA A 65 6.42 9.04 -23.66
C ALA A 65 7.66 9.43 -22.84
N LEU A 66 8.68 10.01 -23.49
CA LEU A 66 9.89 10.50 -22.83
C LEU A 66 9.59 11.62 -21.82
N GLN A 67 8.78 12.61 -22.22
CA GLN A 67 8.38 13.70 -21.32
C GLN A 67 7.60 13.19 -20.11
N SER A 68 6.67 12.25 -20.30
CA SER A 68 5.90 11.69 -19.19
C SER A 68 6.80 10.92 -18.21
N LEU A 69 7.83 10.24 -18.70
CA LEU A 69 8.80 9.53 -17.86
C LEU A 69 9.64 10.54 -17.07
N HIS A 70 10.10 11.62 -17.72
CA HIS A 70 10.80 12.72 -17.03
C HIS A 70 9.95 13.36 -15.94
N ILE A 71 8.67 13.60 -16.23
CA ILE A 71 7.71 14.14 -15.28
C ILE A 71 7.57 13.23 -14.05
N ASP A 72 7.56 11.91 -14.20
CA ASP A 72 7.38 11.01 -13.07
C ASP A 72 8.62 10.94 -12.15
N TYR A 73 9.83 10.95 -12.71
CA TYR A 73 11.06 10.88 -11.90
C TYR A 73 11.54 12.24 -11.39
N ILE A 74 11.45 13.28 -12.22
CA ILE A 74 12.20 14.53 -12.03
C ILE A 74 11.27 15.75 -12.02
N GLY A 75 10.61 16.02 -13.15
CA GLY A 75 10.02 17.33 -13.44
C GLY A 75 8.59 17.53 -12.91
N GLY A 76 7.86 16.47 -12.60
CA GLY A 76 6.43 16.52 -12.32
C GLY A 76 6.08 17.01 -10.92
N LEU A 77 4.80 17.36 -10.75
CA LEU A 77 4.26 17.79 -9.44
C LEU A 77 4.40 16.73 -8.35
N ASN A 78 4.34 15.46 -8.73
CA ASN A 78 4.45 14.32 -7.82
C ASN A 78 5.88 13.74 -7.76
N ALA A 79 6.82 14.27 -8.55
CA ALA A 79 8.19 13.80 -8.54
C ALA A 79 8.84 14.10 -7.18
N ASN A 80 9.48 13.08 -6.60
CA ASN A 80 10.16 13.24 -5.32
C ASN A 80 11.29 14.25 -5.43
N PHE A 81 12.06 14.20 -6.53
CA PHE A 81 13.16 15.12 -6.76
C PHE A 81 12.70 16.58 -6.84
N LYS A 82 11.63 16.90 -7.58
CA LYS A 82 11.06 18.27 -7.60
C LYS A 82 10.69 18.73 -6.19
N THR A 83 9.95 17.88 -5.46
CA THR A 83 9.49 18.18 -4.10
C THR A 83 10.67 18.46 -3.19
N TRP A 84 11.71 17.60 -3.25
CA TRP A 84 12.93 17.78 -2.51
C TRP A 84 13.71 19.04 -2.91
N TYR A 85 13.90 19.28 -4.20
CA TYR A 85 14.63 20.43 -4.71
C TYR A 85 13.98 21.74 -4.27
N MET A 86 12.66 21.88 -4.44
CA MET A 86 11.92 23.08 -4.07
C MET A 86 11.95 23.37 -2.57
N THR A 87 12.00 22.33 -1.75
CA THR A 87 11.90 22.44 -0.30
C THR A 87 13.25 22.60 0.38
N THR A 88 14.32 22.11 -0.24
CA THR A 88 15.65 22.04 0.38
C THR A 88 16.72 22.76 -0.42
N GLN A 89 16.87 22.45 -1.70
CA GLN A 89 17.98 22.91 -2.54
C GLN A 89 17.77 24.31 -3.12
N TYR A 90 16.54 24.66 -3.52
CA TYR A 90 16.20 25.92 -4.20
C TYR A 90 16.73 27.17 -3.50
N PHE A 91 16.76 27.14 -2.16
CA PHE A 91 17.31 28.21 -1.33
C PHE A 91 18.79 28.52 -1.61
N PHE A 92 19.58 27.52 -2.01
CA PHE A 92 21.01 27.68 -2.33
C PHE A 92 21.27 28.05 -3.80
N ASP A 93 20.23 28.00 -4.64
CA ASP A 93 20.33 28.31 -6.06
C ASP A 93 19.89 29.73 -6.40
N GLN A 94 18.98 30.31 -5.61
CA GLN A 94 18.62 31.74 -5.74
C GLN A 94 19.63 32.69 -5.07
N ASP A 95 20.28 32.24 -4.00
CA ASP A 95 21.27 33.04 -3.29
C ASP A 95 22.68 32.65 -3.77
N THR A 96 23.35 33.57 -4.48
CA THR A 96 24.83 33.58 -4.44
C THR A 96 25.23 33.59 -2.97
N GLN A 97 26.12 32.67 -2.56
CA GLN A 97 26.60 32.40 -1.19
C GLN A 97 26.98 33.63 -0.30
N ALA A 98 26.90 34.86 -0.81
CA ALA A 98 27.42 36.09 -0.22
C ALA A 98 26.44 36.88 0.68
N GLU A 99 25.11 36.68 0.62
CA GLU A 99 24.17 37.53 1.37
C GLU A 99 23.75 36.98 2.75
N TRP A 100 23.78 35.66 2.98
CA TRP A 100 23.31 35.09 4.24
C TRP A 100 24.38 35.01 5.34
N THR A 101 25.66 34.88 4.98
CA THR A 101 26.80 34.97 5.92
C THR A 101 26.90 36.36 6.56
N LYS A 102 26.35 37.41 5.93
CA LYS A 102 26.19 38.75 6.53
C LYS A 102 24.92 38.92 7.37
N SER A 103 23.89 38.09 7.19
CA SER A 103 22.58 38.23 7.85
C SER A 103 22.53 37.70 9.30
N ASN A 104 23.52 36.91 9.73
CA ASN A 104 23.58 36.35 11.08
C ASN A 104 24.33 37.19 12.13
N LYS A 105 24.66 38.45 11.81
CA LYS A 105 25.13 39.43 12.82
C LYS A 105 24.19 40.60 13.09
N ASN A 106 23.12 40.81 12.31
CA ASN A 106 22.28 42.01 12.43
C ASN A 106 20.76 41.77 12.63
N LYS A 107 20.30 40.56 12.94
CA LYS A 107 18.87 40.28 13.22
C LYS A 107 18.48 40.36 14.71
N GLU A 108 19.10 41.26 15.48
CA GLU A 108 18.61 41.66 16.81
C GLU A 108 18.06 43.09 16.88
N ARG A 109 18.14 43.88 15.80
CA ARG A 109 17.53 45.22 15.76
C ARG A 109 16.77 45.40 14.47
N GLU A 110 15.49 45.04 14.49
CA GLU A 110 14.38 45.84 13.94
C GLU A 110 13.08 45.03 13.92
N LYS A 111 12.51 44.85 15.12
CA LYS A 111 11.05 44.89 15.26
C LYS A 111 10.59 46.29 14.83
N LYS A 112 9.86 46.40 13.71
CA LYS A 112 8.61 47.20 13.57
C LYS A 112 8.22 47.34 12.08
N LYS A 113 7.23 46.56 11.66
CA LYS A 113 5.90 47.11 11.32
C LYS A 113 4.90 45.98 11.08
N LYS A 114 3.95 45.92 12.01
CA LYS A 114 2.72 45.14 11.99
C LYS A 114 1.88 45.58 10.79
N ASN A 115 1.61 44.67 9.84
CA ASN A 115 0.40 44.58 8.99
C ASN A 115 0.58 43.59 7.81
N LYS A 116 1.08 42.37 8.06
CA LYS A 116 1.15 41.30 7.03
C LYS A 116 0.79 39.94 7.60
N THR A 117 -0.45 39.80 8.09
CA THR A 117 -0.99 38.50 8.56
C THR A 117 -2.22 38.02 7.78
N LYS A 118 -2.79 38.83 6.88
CA LYS A 118 -3.76 38.35 5.87
C LYS A 118 -3.21 38.27 4.44
N ILE A 119 -2.04 38.87 4.18
CA ILE A 119 -1.39 38.87 2.86
C ILE A 119 -0.44 37.67 2.67
N LYS A 120 0.00 37.00 3.76
CA LYS A 120 0.99 35.92 3.71
C LYS A 120 0.50 34.59 3.12
N ASN A 121 -0.81 34.32 3.08
CA ASN A 121 -1.33 33.08 2.48
C ASN A 121 -1.63 33.24 0.99
N THR A 122 -1.99 34.45 0.53
CA THR A 122 -2.15 34.78 -0.89
C THR A 122 -0.79 35.00 -1.56
N GLU A 123 0.17 35.68 -0.91
CA GLU A 123 1.55 35.81 -1.40
C GLU A 123 2.27 34.45 -1.45
N LYS A 124 2.06 33.53 -0.48
CA LYS A 124 2.65 32.18 -0.55
C LYS A 124 2.07 31.33 -1.68
N LYS A 125 0.76 31.37 -1.92
CA LYS A 125 0.15 30.65 -3.07
C LYS A 125 0.54 31.28 -4.42
N GLY A 126 0.70 32.60 -4.48
CA GLY A 126 1.21 33.31 -5.66
C GLY A 126 2.69 33.03 -5.93
N ALA A 127 3.53 33.06 -4.90
CA ALA A 127 4.96 32.74 -4.99
C ALA A 127 5.21 31.25 -5.30
N MET A 128 4.41 30.34 -4.76
CA MET A 128 4.51 28.91 -5.07
C MET A 128 4.10 28.61 -6.52
N LYS A 129 3.01 29.24 -7.02
CA LYS A 129 2.67 29.21 -8.45
C LYS A 129 3.76 29.84 -9.33
N SER A 130 4.39 30.93 -8.87
CA SER A 130 5.52 31.56 -9.56
C SER A 130 6.73 30.63 -9.64
N ASN A 131 7.06 29.92 -8.56
CA ASN A 131 8.19 29.00 -8.50
C ASN A 131 7.94 27.72 -9.32
N ASP A 132 6.70 27.23 -9.35
CA ASP A 132 6.28 26.15 -10.25
C ASP A 132 6.40 26.56 -11.72
N ASN A 133 6.04 27.80 -12.06
CA ASN A 133 6.22 28.31 -13.43
C ASN A 133 7.71 28.43 -13.81
N VAL A 134 8.56 28.89 -12.89
CA VAL A 134 10.03 28.95 -13.10
C VAL A 134 10.60 27.54 -13.30
N TRP A 135 10.13 26.55 -12.53
CA TRP A 135 10.49 25.15 -12.70
C TRP A 135 10.10 24.63 -14.07
N LEU A 136 8.84 24.85 -14.49
CA LEU A 136 8.37 24.42 -15.80
C LEU A 136 9.17 25.06 -16.93
N LEU A 137 9.45 26.37 -16.84
CA LEU A 137 10.27 27.08 -17.83
C LEU A 137 11.70 26.51 -17.93
N LYS A 138 12.28 26.02 -16.82
CA LYS A 138 13.59 25.36 -16.84
C LYS A 138 13.58 24.11 -17.71
N PHE A 139 12.50 23.33 -17.68
CA PHE A 139 12.40 22.07 -18.44
C PHE A 139 11.82 22.24 -19.84
N CYS A 140 11.04 23.29 -20.12
CA CYS A 140 10.61 23.62 -21.47
C CYS A 140 11.80 23.93 -22.40
N ASN A 141 12.95 24.34 -21.85
CA ASN A 141 14.16 24.62 -22.61
C ASN A 141 15.10 23.41 -22.75
N CYS A 142 14.78 22.26 -22.14
CA CYS A 142 15.61 21.06 -22.25
C CYS A 142 15.37 20.36 -23.59
N THR A 143 16.46 19.91 -24.22
CA THR A 143 16.38 19.02 -25.38
C THR A 143 15.99 17.60 -24.95
N GLU A 144 15.56 16.75 -25.88
CA GLU A 144 15.26 15.35 -25.58
C GLU A 144 16.50 14.61 -25.03
N GLU A 145 17.70 14.92 -25.52
CA GLU A 145 18.95 14.37 -24.97
C GLU A 145 19.18 14.80 -23.51
N ASP A 146 18.84 16.04 -23.15
CA ASP A 146 18.92 16.50 -21.77
C ASP A 146 17.95 15.75 -20.85
N LEU A 147 16.75 15.43 -21.35
CA LEU A 147 15.77 14.64 -20.59
C LEU A 147 16.30 13.22 -20.35
N VAL A 148 16.81 12.57 -21.40
CA VAL A 148 17.44 11.24 -21.31
C VAL A 148 18.62 11.28 -20.34
N TYR A 149 19.52 12.26 -20.46
CA TYR A 149 20.68 12.41 -19.57
C TYR A 149 20.27 12.52 -18.10
N GLN A 150 19.28 13.36 -17.79
CA GLN A 150 18.81 13.55 -16.42
C GLN A 150 18.17 12.28 -15.84
N ILE A 151 17.32 11.61 -16.62
CA ILE A 151 16.70 10.35 -16.20
C ILE A 151 17.76 9.25 -16.03
N ALA A 152 18.62 9.07 -17.02
CA ALA A 152 19.68 8.07 -17.02
C ALA A 152 20.58 8.24 -15.80
N LEU A 153 21.00 9.47 -15.48
CA LEU A 153 21.79 9.74 -14.28
C LEU A 153 21.05 9.38 -12.99
N TYR A 154 19.76 9.72 -12.87
CA TYR A 154 18.96 9.37 -11.69
C TYR A 154 18.83 7.84 -11.54
N LEU A 155 18.53 7.14 -12.63
CA LEU A 155 18.35 5.69 -12.62
C LEU A 155 19.66 4.94 -12.37
N LEU A 156 20.80 5.41 -12.90
CA LEU A 156 22.12 4.82 -12.64
C LEU A 156 22.52 4.95 -11.16
N ILE A 157 22.29 6.13 -10.56
CA ILE A 157 22.47 6.36 -9.12
C ILE A 157 21.58 5.42 -8.33
N TRP A 158 20.30 5.30 -8.70
CA TRP A 158 19.35 4.41 -8.02
C TRP A 158 19.75 2.94 -8.17
N GLY A 159 20.22 2.53 -9.36
CA GLY A 159 20.67 1.19 -9.70
C GLY A 159 21.80 0.71 -8.79
N GLU A 160 22.80 1.55 -8.50
CA GLU A 160 23.92 1.18 -7.63
C GLU A 160 23.74 1.57 -6.14
N ALA A 161 22.70 2.32 -5.77
CA ALA A 161 22.50 2.79 -4.39
C ALA A 161 22.13 1.69 -3.37
N ASN A 162 21.86 0.45 -3.79
CA ASN A 162 21.59 -0.71 -2.92
C ASN A 162 20.68 -0.37 -1.70
N ASN A 163 21.08 -0.68 -0.46
CA ASN A 163 20.31 -0.44 0.77
C ASN A 163 19.99 1.06 1.03
N ILE A 164 20.64 2.00 0.34
CA ILE A 164 20.36 3.44 0.45
C ILE A 164 19.08 3.83 -0.30
N ARG A 165 18.52 2.94 -1.15
CA ARG A 165 17.22 3.15 -1.84
C ARG A 165 16.07 3.47 -0.89
N PHE A 166 16.16 3.04 0.37
CA PHE A 166 15.18 3.37 1.42
C PHE A 166 15.32 4.81 1.96
N MET A 167 16.27 5.59 1.45
CA MET A 167 16.50 7.01 1.80
C MET A 167 16.42 7.89 0.54
N PRO A 168 15.23 8.08 -0.04
CA PRO A 168 15.12 8.68 -1.37
C PRO A 168 15.50 10.17 -1.39
N GLU A 169 15.41 10.91 -0.29
CA GLU A 169 15.89 12.30 -0.19
C GLU A 169 17.42 12.36 -0.12
N CYS A 170 18.07 11.34 0.44
CA CYS A 170 19.52 11.17 0.35
C CYS A 170 19.95 10.94 -1.12
N ILE A 171 19.18 10.12 -1.86
CA ILE A 171 19.40 9.91 -3.30
C ILE A 171 19.21 11.21 -4.09
N CYS A 172 18.17 11.99 -3.79
CA CYS A 172 17.96 13.29 -4.43
C CYS A 172 19.14 14.24 -4.22
N PHE A 173 19.73 14.24 -3.03
CA PHE A 173 20.94 15.00 -2.72
C PHE A 173 22.16 14.54 -3.53
N ILE A 174 22.40 13.22 -3.62
CA ILE A 174 23.50 12.66 -4.42
C ILE A 174 23.30 12.99 -5.91
N TYR A 175 22.08 12.82 -6.41
CA TYR A 175 21.70 13.14 -7.79
C TYR A 175 21.92 14.62 -8.11
N GLN A 176 21.50 15.54 -7.24
CA GLN A 176 21.76 16.97 -7.44
C GLN A 176 23.26 17.28 -7.49
N CYS A 177 24.05 16.70 -6.59
CA CYS A 177 25.50 16.89 -6.60
C CYS A 177 26.14 16.34 -7.88
N ALA A 178 25.66 15.20 -8.38
CA ALA A 178 26.13 14.61 -9.63
C ALA A 178 25.73 15.45 -10.85
N LEU A 179 24.51 15.99 -10.87
CA LEU A 179 24.02 16.84 -11.95
C LEU A 179 24.84 18.14 -12.06
N ASP A 180 25.24 18.72 -10.93
CA ASP A 180 26.06 19.94 -10.88
C ASP A 180 27.54 19.70 -11.21
N TYR A 181 28.00 18.44 -11.27
CA TYR A 181 29.42 18.09 -11.36
C TYR A 181 30.01 18.31 -12.78
N GLN A 182 31.06 19.14 -12.83
CA GLN A 182 31.81 19.48 -14.05
C GLN A 182 33.30 19.08 -13.98
N GLY A 183 33.68 18.24 -13.01
CA GLY A 183 35.07 17.80 -12.82
C GLY A 183 35.49 16.61 -13.71
N PRO A 184 36.68 16.04 -13.44
CA PRO A 184 37.22 14.91 -14.20
C PRO A 184 36.40 13.61 -14.03
N VAL A 185 36.64 12.67 -14.95
CA VAL A 185 36.09 11.31 -14.96
C VAL A 185 36.64 10.49 -13.79
N PHE A 186 35.80 9.65 -13.18
CA PHE A 186 36.19 8.77 -12.07
C PHE A 186 36.54 7.35 -12.54
N GLU A 187 37.27 6.61 -11.71
CA GLU A 187 37.59 5.19 -11.95
C GLU A 187 36.35 4.30 -11.83
N LYS A 188 36.33 3.17 -12.54
CA LYS A 188 35.22 2.18 -12.45
C LYS A 188 35.05 1.68 -11.01
N GLY A 189 33.80 1.62 -10.54
CA GLY A 189 33.44 1.25 -9.17
C GLY A 189 33.54 2.39 -8.16
N HIS A 190 34.00 3.59 -8.56
CA HIS A 190 34.15 4.72 -7.66
C HIS A 190 32.83 5.12 -6.97
N PHE A 191 31.71 5.13 -7.70
CA PHE A 191 30.40 5.47 -7.14
C PHE A 191 30.02 4.53 -5.98
N LEU A 192 30.08 3.21 -6.22
CA LEU A 192 29.77 2.21 -5.20
C LEU A 192 30.73 2.32 -4.00
N ASP A 193 32.04 2.32 -4.24
CA ASP A 193 33.05 2.22 -3.17
C ASP A 193 33.23 3.51 -2.35
N LYS A 194 33.14 4.68 -3.00
CA LYS A 194 33.47 5.97 -2.37
C LYS A 194 32.25 6.80 -1.98
N ILE A 195 31.08 6.55 -2.57
CA ILE A 195 29.87 7.33 -2.28
C ILE A 195 28.87 6.49 -1.47
N ILE A 196 28.50 5.31 -1.97
CA ILE A 196 27.47 4.46 -1.36
C ILE A 196 28.01 3.69 -0.15
N THR A 197 29.13 2.98 -0.30
CA THR A 197 29.72 2.13 0.74
C THR A 197 30.00 2.86 2.06
N PRO A 198 30.48 4.13 2.10
CA PRO A 198 30.66 4.85 3.36
C PRO A 198 29.36 5.12 4.13
N ILE A 199 28.26 5.43 3.42
CA ILE A 199 26.94 5.65 4.04
C ILE A 199 26.38 4.32 4.53
N TYR A 200 26.50 3.26 3.74
CA TYR A 200 26.11 1.91 4.14
C TYR A 200 26.89 1.44 5.37
N ASN A 201 28.21 1.58 5.38
CA ASN A 201 29.06 1.25 6.52
C ASN A 201 28.65 2.03 7.77
N PHE A 202 28.31 3.33 7.63
CA PHE A 202 27.80 4.11 8.75
C PHE A 202 26.53 3.50 9.35
N LEU A 203 25.56 3.12 8.51
CA LEU A 203 24.30 2.49 8.95
C LEU A 203 24.52 1.10 9.55
N ARG A 204 25.30 0.24 8.87
CA ARG A 204 25.66 -1.10 9.36
C ARG A 204 26.33 -1.00 10.73
N ASP A 205 27.29 -0.10 10.89
CA ASP A 205 28.04 0.08 12.13
C ASP A 205 27.16 0.62 13.28
N GLN A 206 25.94 1.14 13.02
CA GLN A 206 24.97 1.43 14.09
C GLN A 206 24.37 0.16 14.69
N GLN A 207 24.15 -0.87 13.86
CA GLN A 207 23.40 -2.08 14.24
C GLN A 207 24.28 -3.31 14.47
N TYR A 208 25.43 -3.39 13.81
CA TYR A 208 26.31 -4.55 13.84
C TYR A 208 27.72 -4.14 14.28
N HIS A 209 28.41 -5.09 14.89
CA HIS A 209 29.85 -5.03 15.12
C HIS A 209 30.48 -6.31 14.63
N LEU A 210 31.72 -6.20 14.17
CA LEU A 210 32.51 -7.35 13.78
C LEU A 210 33.09 -8.00 15.04
N VAL A 211 32.73 -9.25 15.30
CA VAL A 211 33.35 -10.06 16.36
C VAL A 211 34.39 -10.95 15.70
N ILE A 212 35.64 -10.75 16.07
CA ILE A 212 36.77 -11.56 15.60
C ILE A 212 37.00 -12.64 16.65
N GLY A 213 36.56 -13.88 16.40
CA GLY A 213 36.73 -14.97 17.36
C GLY A 213 36.43 -16.37 16.80
N GLY A 214 37.47 -17.21 16.71
CA GLY A 214 37.37 -18.68 16.64
C GLY A 214 37.96 -19.35 15.40
N GLY A 215 39.28 -19.62 15.40
CA GLY A 215 39.96 -20.66 14.58
C GLY A 215 40.15 -20.42 13.07
N ASN A 216 39.18 -19.83 12.36
CA ASN A 216 39.17 -19.80 10.89
C ASN A 216 39.28 -18.40 10.26
N GLY A 217 39.92 -17.43 10.93
CA GLY A 217 40.30 -16.13 10.33
C GLY A 217 39.17 -15.22 9.82
N GLY A 218 37.91 -15.67 9.79
CA GLY A 218 36.75 -14.90 9.36
C GLY A 218 36.05 -14.23 10.54
N GLY A 219 35.88 -12.91 10.49
CA GLY A 219 35.06 -12.19 11.45
C GLY A 219 33.57 -12.41 11.18
N VAL A 220 32.78 -12.65 12.23
CA VAL A 220 31.31 -12.79 12.14
C VAL A 220 30.68 -11.46 12.55
N TRP A 221 29.75 -10.97 11.74
CA TRP A 221 28.97 -9.78 12.09
C TRP A 221 27.91 -10.14 13.13
N CYS A 222 28.04 -9.61 14.34
CA CYS A 222 27.07 -9.79 15.41
C CYS A 222 26.26 -8.51 15.60
N ARG A 223 24.95 -8.65 15.80
CA ARG A 223 24.06 -7.52 16.11
C ARG A 223 24.45 -6.94 17.47
N LYS A 224 24.50 -5.61 17.57
CA LYS A 224 24.73 -4.88 18.81
C LYS A 224 23.45 -4.89 19.65
N GLU A 225 23.57 -5.17 20.95
CA GLU A 225 22.48 -5.07 21.92
C GLU A 225 22.31 -3.61 22.40
N ILE A 226 22.05 -2.69 21.47
CA ILE A 226 21.79 -1.28 21.78
C ILE A 226 20.30 -1.01 21.61
N ASP A 227 19.72 -0.26 22.56
CA ASP A 227 18.33 0.18 22.46
C ASP A 227 18.11 1.07 21.23
N HIS A 228 16.97 0.88 20.56
CA HIS A 228 16.60 1.57 19.32
C HIS A 228 16.56 3.10 19.51
N SER A 229 16.29 3.55 20.74
CA SER A 229 16.30 4.97 21.11
C SER A 229 17.67 5.65 20.96
N ASN A 230 18.76 4.87 20.94
CA ASN A 230 20.13 5.36 20.80
C ASN A 230 20.76 5.03 19.43
N THR A 231 20.15 4.17 18.63
CA THR A 231 20.64 3.81 17.29
C THR A 231 20.08 4.74 16.22
N ILE A 232 20.95 5.30 15.36
CA ILE A 232 20.51 6.09 14.21
C ILE A 232 20.04 5.12 13.11
N GLY A 233 18.77 5.20 12.72
CA GLY A 233 18.18 4.39 11.66
C GLY A 233 18.21 5.10 10.31
N TYR A 234 17.82 4.40 9.24
CA TYR A 234 17.73 4.98 7.89
C TYR A 234 16.71 6.13 7.84
N ASP A 235 15.62 6.08 8.61
CA ASP A 235 14.64 7.16 8.72
C ASP A 235 15.26 8.45 9.29
N ASP A 236 16.12 8.34 10.31
CA ASP A 236 16.79 9.50 10.89
C ASP A 236 17.77 10.14 9.89
N VAL A 237 18.46 9.31 9.12
CA VAL A 237 19.37 9.76 8.06
C VAL A 237 18.58 10.44 6.95
N ASN A 238 17.49 9.83 6.50
CA ASN A 238 16.67 10.39 5.43
C ASN A 238 16.01 11.72 5.84
N GLN A 239 15.48 11.81 7.06
CA GLN A 239 14.93 13.06 7.62
C GLN A 239 15.94 14.19 7.70
N HIS A 240 17.24 13.89 7.77
CA HIS A 240 18.28 14.91 7.69
C HIS A 240 18.20 15.69 6.38
N PHE A 241 17.85 15.03 5.27
CA PHE A 241 17.76 15.62 3.94
C PHE A 241 16.42 16.31 3.66
N TRP A 242 15.51 16.43 4.63
CA TRP A 242 14.20 17.10 4.47
C TRP A 242 14.25 18.63 4.58
N SER A 243 15.37 19.19 5.02
CA SER A 243 15.46 20.64 5.28
C SER A 243 16.80 21.24 4.87
N PRO A 244 16.82 22.53 4.46
CA PRO A 244 18.08 23.24 4.18
C PRO A 244 19.03 23.24 5.39
N GLN A 245 18.49 23.23 6.61
CA GLN A 245 19.28 23.18 7.84
C GLN A 245 20.01 21.85 8.04
N GLY A 246 19.46 20.76 7.52
CA GLY A 246 20.14 19.47 7.51
C GLY A 246 21.32 19.49 6.55
N LEU A 247 21.09 19.92 5.30
CA LEU A 247 22.13 20.08 4.29
C LEU A 247 23.33 20.93 4.77
N LEU A 248 23.08 22.03 5.50
CA LEU A 248 24.12 22.87 6.11
C LEU A 248 24.92 22.20 7.24
N LYS A 249 24.41 21.12 7.84
CA LYS A 249 25.11 20.38 8.91
C LYS A 249 26.09 19.34 8.37
N LEU A 250 26.09 19.08 7.06
CA LEU A 250 27.06 18.20 6.41
C LEU A 250 28.47 18.79 6.55
N LYS A 251 29.30 18.13 7.36
CA LYS A 251 30.69 18.53 7.64
C LYS A 251 31.66 17.52 7.05
N LEU A 252 32.70 18.04 6.43
CA LEU A 252 33.84 17.27 5.96
C LEU A 252 34.78 16.92 7.12
N TYR A 253 35.72 15.99 6.92
CA TYR A 253 36.72 15.63 7.94
C TYR A 253 37.57 16.82 8.42
N ASN A 254 37.85 17.77 7.53
CA ASN A 254 38.54 19.04 7.82
C ASN A 254 37.64 20.08 8.55
N THR A 255 36.43 19.70 8.97
CA THR A 255 35.40 20.52 9.66
C THR A 255 34.71 21.61 8.83
N THR A 256 35.12 21.84 7.58
CA THR A 256 34.38 22.75 6.67
C THR A 256 33.03 22.15 6.30
N ARG A 257 32.05 22.99 5.95
CA ARG A 257 30.73 22.50 5.52
C ARG A 257 30.76 22.21 4.03
N LEU A 258 30.03 21.19 3.60
CA LEU A 258 29.95 20.83 2.20
C LEU A 258 29.38 21.99 1.35
N TYR A 259 28.33 22.65 1.84
CA TYR A 259 27.69 23.75 1.12
C TYR A 259 28.53 25.04 1.07
N ASP A 260 29.69 25.10 1.74
CA ASP A 260 30.66 26.19 1.58
C ASP A 260 31.56 25.97 0.34
N THR A 261 31.64 24.75 -0.21
CA THR A 261 32.40 24.48 -1.44
C THR A 261 31.62 24.88 -2.70
N LYS A 262 32.35 25.07 -3.81
CA LYS A 262 31.77 25.36 -5.13
C LYS A 262 30.84 24.22 -5.56
N LYS A 263 29.70 24.57 -6.16
CA LYS A 263 28.65 23.60 -6.60
C LYS A 263 29.22 22.46 -7.44
N GLU A 264 30.06 22.81 -8.42
CA GLU A 264 30.71 21.90 -9.37
C GLU A 264 31.63 20.85 -8.73
N LEU A 265 32.13 21.11 -7.51
CA LEU A 265 33.06 20.23 -6.80
C LEU A 265 32.43 19.54 -5.58
N ARG A 266 31.13 19.71 -5.34
CA ARG A 266 30.47 19.08 -4.17
C ARG A 266 30.47 17.56 -4.26
N TYR A 267 30.26 17.02 -5.46
CA TYR A 267 30.24 15.58 -5.69
C TYR A 267 31.56 14.91 -5.30
N SER A 268 32.70 15.50 -5.68
CA SER A 268 34.04 14.97 -5.34
C SER A 268 34.34 15.01 -3.84
N GLU A 269 33.63 15.84 -3.07
CA GLU A 269 33.79 15.97 -1.62
C GLU A 269 32.85 15.05 -0.80
N ILE A 270 31.89 14.36 -1.44
CA ILE A 270 31.00 13.42 -0.75
C ILE A 270 31.77 12.33 0.03
N PRO A 271 32.83 11.71 -0.52
CA PRO A 271 33.62 10.71 0.22
C PRO A 271 34.28 11.28 1.49
N ASN A 272 34.52 12.60 1.54
CA ASN A 272 35.15 13.29 2.65
C ASN A 272 34.16 13.73 3.75
N ILE A 273 32.87 13.39 3.62
CA ILE A 273 31.85 13.73 4.62
C ILE A 273 32.02 12.87 5.88
N ASN A 274 32.09 13.53 7.03
CA ASN A 274 32.05 12.86 8.32
C ASN A 274 30.59 12.62 8.74
N TRP A 275 30.06 11.46 8.35
CA TRP A 275 28.68 11.04 8.65
C TRP A 275 28.36 11.03 10.14
N LYS A 276 29.31 10.61 11.00
CA LYS A 276 29.14 10.56 12.47
C LYS A 276 28.93 11.93 13.11
N LYS A 277 29.57 12.98 12.58
CA LYS A 277 29.41 14.37 13.06
C LYS A 277 28.22 15.09 12.43
N SER A 278 27.83 14.68 11.23
CA SER A 278 26.78 15.35 10.44
C SER A 278 25.38 14.86 10.80
N LEU A 279 25.24 13.54 11.01
CA LEU A 279 23.95 12.89 11.26
C LEU A 279 23.64 12.82 12.75
N SER A 280 22.34 12.89 13.09
CA SER A 280 21.87 12.83 14.48
C SER A 280 20.49 12.21 14.56
N LYS A 281 20.23 11.42 15.62
CA LYS A 281 18.90 10.87 15.92
C LYS A 281 17.84 11.98 16.00
N THR A 282 16.74 11.80 15.28
CA THR A 282 15.62 12.76 15.23
C THR A 282 14.48 12.34 16.16
N TYR A 283 14.17 11.03 16.20
CA TYR A 283 13.08 10.45 16.98
C TYR A 283 13.58 9.35 17.93
N LYS A 284 13.22 9.41 19.22
CA LYS A 284 13.60 8.42 20.24
C LYS A 284 12.49 7.39 20.42
N GLU A 285 12.72 6.18 19.91
CA GLU A 285 11.79 5.06 20.01
C GLU A 285 11.81 4.46 21.43
N ARG A 286 10.95 4.93 22.34
CA ARG A 286 10.83 4.40 23.70
C ARG A 286 9.41 3.92 23.98
N ARG A 287 9.23 2.61 24.20
CA ARG A 287 7.91 2.04 24.52
C ARG A 287 7.46 2.50 25.91
N THR A 288 6.51 3.43 25.97
CA THR A 288 5.92 3.95 27.20
C THR A 288 4.42 4.20 27.03
N TRP A 289 3.64 4.08 28.10
CA TRP A 289 2.21 4.41 28.10
C TRP A 289 1.92 5.88 27.75
N ILE A 290 2.92 6.75 27.87
CA ILE A 290 2.84 8.15 27.47
C ILE A 290 2.55 8.28 25.96
N HIS A 291 2.97 7.32 25.12
CA HIS A 291 2.62 7.30 23.71
C HIS A 291 1.12 7.21 23.44
N VAL A 292 0.37 6.55 24.31
CA VAL A 292 -1.09 6.47 24.18
C VAL A 292 -1.71 7.86 24.36
N LEU A 293 -1.15 8.68 25.25
CA LEU A 293 -1.58 10.05 25.45
C LEU A 293 -1.17 10.96 24.29
N THR A 294 0.06 10.83 23.77
CA THR A 294 0.55 11.70 22.68
C THR A 294 -0.11 11.39 21.34
N ASN A 295 -0.20 10.11 20.98
CA ASN A 295 -0.61 9.68 19.65
C ASN A 295 -2.14 9.69 19.51
N PHE A 296 -2.86 9.37 20.59
CA PHE A 296 -4.33 9.34 20.61
C PHE A 296 -4.94 10.54 21.35
N ASN A 297 -4.21 11.66 21.43
CA ASN A 297 -4.65 12.86 22.16
C ASN A 297 -6.08 13.32 21.79
N ARG A 298 -6.46 13.22 20.52
CA ARG A 298 -7.81 13.57 20.03
C ARG A 298 -8.88 12.63 20.55
N ILE A 299 -8.60 11.33 20.62
CA ILE A 299 -9.54 10.35 21.14
C ILE A 299 -9.85 10.69 22.60
N TRP A 300 -8.82 10.99 23.40
CA TRP A 300 -8.99 11.47 24.77
C TRP A 300 -9.80 12.76 24.86
N ILE A 301 -9.50 13.76 24.03
CA ILE A 301 -10.24 15.04 24.02
C ILE A 301 -11.71 14.81 23.68
N VAL A 302 -12.00 14.07 22.61
CA VAL A 302 -13.35 13.79 22.09
C VAL A 302 -14.20 13.04 23.10
N HIS A 303 -13.63 12.08 23.84
CA HIS A 303 -14.39 11.30 24.82
C HIS A 303 -14.44 11.96 26.19
N VAL A 304 -13.30 12.30 26.80
CA VAL A 304 -13.25 12.80 28.18
C VAL A 304 -13.93 14.18 28.30
N SER A 305 -13.75 15.06 27.32
CA SER A 305 -14.35 16.41 27.40
C SER A 305 -15.87 16.36 27.21
N VAL A 306 -16.38 15.51 26.31
CA VAL A 306 -17.83 15.34 26.10
C VAL A 306 -18.48 14.62 27.28
N PHE A 307 -17.83 13.59 27.81
CA PHE A 307 -18.23 12.96 29.05
C PHE A 307 -18.35 13.98 30.18
N TRP A 308 -17.36 14.88 30.33
CA TRP A 308 -17.43 15.96 31.31
C TRP A 308 -18.63 16.89 31.07
N PHE A 309 -18.85 17.34 29.82
CA PHE A 309 -19.99 18.21 29.51
C PHE A 309 -21.32 17.59 29.90
N PHE A 310 -21.51 16.30 29.63
CA PHE A 310 -22.75 15.59 29.94
C PHE A 310 -22.91 15.28 31.43
N MET A 311 -21.86 14.79 32.09
CA MET A 311 -21.93 14.42 33.50
C MET A 311 -22.06 15.63 34.41
N SER A 312 -21.21 16.65 34.22
CA SER A 312 -21.25 17.87 35.05
C SER A 312 -22.58 18.62 34.95
N PHE A 313 -23.23 18.55 33.78
CA PHE A 313 -24.57 19.13 33.60
C PHE A 313 -25.63 18.36 34.40
N ASN A 314 -25.54 17.03 34.47
CA ASN A 314 -26.52 16.17 35.13
C ASN A 314 -26.24 15.90 36.62
N SER A 315 -25.11 16.36 37.16
CA SER A 315 -24.72 16.13 38.55
C SER A 315 -24.64 17.40 39.42
N PRO A 316 -25.74 18.18 39.58
CA PRO A 316 -25.72 19.41 40.36
C PRO A 316 -25.40 19.18 41.85
N SER A 317 -25.82 18.04 42.40
CA SER A 317 -25.66 17.68 43.81
C SER A 317 -24.21 17.62 44.29
N LEU A 318 -23.24 17.46 43.37
CA LEU A 318 -21.83 17.32 43.71
C LEU A 318 -21.13 18.65 44.03
N TYR A 319 -21.59 19.75 43.44
CA TYR A 319 -20.93 21.05 43.58
C TYR A 319 -21.76 22.07 44.36
N THR A 320 -23.07 21.86 44.52
CA THR A 320 -23.89 22.71 45.39
C THR A 320 -23.73 22.33 46.87
N PRO A 321 -23.33 23.26 47.74
CA PRO A 321 -23.30 23.01 49.18
C PRO A 321 -24.72 22.80 49.72
N ASN A 322 -24.93 21.76 50.54
CA ASN A 322 -26.23 21.41 51.15
C ASN A 322 -27.39 21.29 50.14
N PHE A 323 -27.17 20.53 49.07
CA PHE A 323 -28.15 20.30 48.01
C PHE A 323 -29.49 19.77 48.54
N THR A 324 -30.57 20.44 48.16
CA THR A 324 -31.95 19.95 48.24
C THR A 324 -32.60 20.11 46.87
N ILE A 325 -33.64 19.33 46.56
CA ILE A 325 -34.31 19.39 45.25
C ILE A 325 -34.79 20.81 44.94
N ASP A 326 -35.20 21.57 45.96
CA ASP A 326 -35.66 22.96 45.86
C ASP A 326 -34.53 24.00 45.78
N LYS A 327 -33.26 23.60 46.00
CA LYS A 327 -32.07 24.46 45.95
C LYS A 327 -31.12 24.02 44.84
N ALA A 328 -31.62 24.00 43.60
CA ALA A 328 -30.80 23.80 42.43
C ALA A 328 -29.85 25.00 42.21
N PRO A 329 -28.62 24.78 41.69
CA PRO A 329 -27.69 25.86 41.40
C PRO A 329 -28.25 26.81 40.33
N PHE A 330 -27.95 28.10 40.47
CA PHE A 330 -28.24 29.07 39.42
C PHE A 330 -27.51 28.74 38.11
N LEU A 331 -28.08 29.19 36.99
CA LEU A 331 -27.62 28.83 35.65
C LEU A 331 -26.16 29.19 35.40
N HIS A 332 -25.69 30.36 35.85
CA HIS A 332 -24.28 30.76 35.72
C HIS A 332 -23.30 29.81 36.39
N ILE A 333 -23.61 29.25 37.56
CA ILE A 333 -22.74 28.31 38.28
C ILE A 333 -22.68 26.98 37.53
N ARG A 334 -23.85 26.49 37.11
CA ARG A 334 -23.97 25.25 36.35
C ARG A 334 -23.22 25.33 35.02
N LEU A 335 -23.42 26.40 34.25
CA LEU A 335 -22.72 26.62 32.99
C LEU A 335 -21.22 26.85 33.19
N ALA A 336 -20.79 27.53 34.26
CA ALA A 336 -19.38 27.71 34.57
C ALA A 336 -18.67 26.36 34.79
N ILE A 337 -19.28 25.44 35.55
CA ILE A 337 -18.70 24.11 35.82
C ILE A 337 -18.71 23.24 34.57
N VAL A 338 -19.78 23.29 33.78
CA VAL A 338 -19.85 22.58 32.50
C VAL A 338 -18.79 23.10 31.53
N SER A 339 -18.54 24.42 31.50
CA SER A 339 -17.52 25.04 30.65
C SER A 339 -16.08 24.60 30.97
N ALA A 340 -15.84 23.94 32.11
CA ALA A 340 -14.53 23.35 32.41
C ALA A 340 -14.11 22.24 31.42
N GLY A 341 -15.05 21.67 30.65
CA GLY A 341 -14.73 20.69 29.60
C GLY A 341 -13.75 21.19 28.55
N GLY A 342 -13.84 22.47 28.14
CA GLY A 342 -12.87 23.09 27.23
C GLY A 342 -11.48 23.25 27.87
N GLY A 343 -11.43 23.50 29.17
CA GLY A 343 -10.19 23.50 29.96
C GLY A 343 -9.55 22.10 30.04
N ILE A 344 -10.35 21.05 30.23
CA ILE A 344 -9.90 19.65 30.21
C ILE A 344 -9.31 19.28 28.84
N ALA A 345 -9.98 19.67 27.75
CA ALA A 345 -9.46 19.47 26.39
C ALA A 345 -8.08 20.16 26.21
N ALA A 346 -7.95 21.40 26.66
CA ALA A 346 -6.69 22.15 26.60
C ALA A 346 -5.59 21.52 27.46
N LEU A 347 -5.93 21.00 28.63
CA LEU A 347 -5.02 20.31 29.55
C LEU A 347 -4.52 18.99 28.95
N ILE A 348 -5.39 18.16 28.39
CA ILE A 348 -4.99 16.92 27.70
C ILE A 348 -4.05 17.24 26.54
N SER A 349 -4.37 18.27 25.74
CA SER A 349 -3.54 18.71 24.62
C SER A 349 -2.17 19.24 25.07
N LEU A 350 -2.13 19.96 26.20
CA LEU A 350 -0.90 20.45 26.81
C LEU A 350 -0.01 19.30 27.30
N PHE A 351 -0.57 18.33 28.02
CA PHE A 351 0.18 17.14 28.47
C PHE A 351 0.70 16.31 27.29
N ALA A 352 -0.11 16.14 26.24
CA ALA A 352 0.33 15.49 25.01
C ALA A 352 1.49 16.26 24.34
N ALA A 353 1.41 17.60 24.27
CA ALA A 353 2.46 18.44 23.69
C ALA A 353 3.76 18.42 24.52
N ILE A 354 3.69 18.37 25.86
CA ILE A 354 4.86 18.24 26.73
C ILE A 354 5.49 16.84 26.58
N SER A 355 4.65 15.82 26.54
CA SER A 355 5.07 14.43 26.40
C SER A 355 5.80 14.16 25.08
N GLU A 356 5.45 14.87 24.01
CA GLU A 356 6.13 14.80 22.70
C GLU A 356 7.64 15.13 22.78
N TYR A 357 8.06 15.99 23.73
CA TYR A 357 9.48 16.32 23.95
C TYR A 357 10.33 15.15 24.46
N LEU A 358 9.69 14.12 25.03
CA LEU A 358 10.40 12.91 25.44
C LEU A 358 10.87 12.11 24.21
N PHE A 359 10.17 12.25 23.08
CA PHE A 359 10.37 11.44 21.88
C PHE A 359 11.03 12.23 20.75
N ILE A 360 10.70 13.51 20.56
CA ILE A 360 11.21 14.33 19.45
C ILE A 360 12.25 15.33 19.95
N LYS A 361 13.38 15.44 19.24
CA LYS A 361 14.45 16.39 19.59
C LYS A 361 14.13 17.84 19.18
N SER A 362 13.28 18.02 18.16
CA SER A 362 12.83 19.34 17.69
C SER A 362 11.89 20.01 18.68
N LYS A 363 12.13 21.29 18.99
CA LYS A 363 11.42 22.03 20.03
C LYS A 363 10.36 22.97 19.45
N ASN A 364 9.12 22.47 19.30
CA ASN A 364 7.97 23.27 18.86
C ASN A 364 7.32 24.05 20.01
N TRP A 365 8.01 25.05 20.54
CA TRP A 365 7.52 25.85 21.68
C TRP A 365 6.22 26.62 21.39
N LYS A 366 5.98 26.97 20.12
CA LYS A 366 4.76 27.68 19.69
C LYS A 366 3.49 26.94 20.09
N ARG A 367 3.48 25.60 19.98
CA ARG A 367 2.31 24.78 20.30
C ARG A 367 2.01 24.79 21.79
N ILE A 368 3.03 24.63 22.63
CA ILE A 368 2.88 24.72 24.09
C ILE A 368 2.30 26.09 24.46
N ILE A 369 2.82 27.17 23.87
CA ILE A 369 2.31 28.53 24.13
C ILE A 369 0.83 28.66 23.75
N VAL A 370 0.42 28.11 22.61
CA VAL A 370 -1.00 28.10 22.19
C VAL A 370 -1.85 27.27 23.15
N CYS A 371 -1.42 26.08 23.56
CA CYS A 371 -2.15 25.25 24.53
C CYS A 371 -2.29 25.94 25.89
N ILE A 372 -1.23 26.59 26.38
CA ILE A 372 -1.26 27.37 27.63
C ILE A 372 -2.22 28.55 27.48
N ALA A 373 -2.18 29.28 26.37
CA ALA A 373 -3.10 30.38 26.12
C ALA A 373 -4.56 29.92 26.11
N LEU A 374 -4.87 28.79 25.44
CA LEU A 374 -6.20 28.20 25.43
C LEU A 374 -6.65 27.74 26.83
N LEU A 375 -5.74 27.19 27.63
CA LEU A 375 -6.03 26.80 29.01
C LEU A 375 -6.36 28.03 29.87
N VAL A 376 -5.57 29.10 29.77
CA VAL A 376 -5.81 30.35 30.50
C VAL A 376 -7.13 31.00 30.08
N ILE A 377 -7.45 31.02 28.79
CA ILE A 377 -8.71 31.56 28.26
C ILE A 377 -9.92 30.79 28.81
N ASN A 378 -9.82 29.47 28.98
CA ASN A 378 -10.91 28.68 29.56
C ASN A 378 -10.95 28.74 31.09
N ALA A 379 -9.81 28.91 31.77
CA ALA A 379 -9.72 28.87 33.23
C ALA A 379 -10.05 30.21 33.92
N LEU A 380 -9.57 31.35 33.39
CA LEU A 380 -9.84 32.69 33.95
C LEU A 380 -11.33 32.95 34.18
N PRO A 381 -12.21 32.63 33.21
CA PRO A 381 -13.61 32.96 33.34
C PRO A 381 -14.32 32.06 34.37
N ILE A 382 -13.93 30.78 34.47
CA ILE A 382 -14.41 29.85 35.52
C ILE A 382 -14.06 30.37 36.91
N VAL A 383 -12.81 30.81 37.11
CA VAL A 383 -12.36 31.39 38.38
C VAL A 383 -13.14 32.65 38.71
N TYR A 384 -13.42 33.50 37.72
CA TYR A 384 -14.23 34.70 37.93
C TYR A 384 -15.63 34.36 38.48
N ASN A 385 -16.35 33.45 37.82
CA ASN A 385 -17.71 33.10 38.21
C ASN A 385 -17.78 32.32 39.54
N LEU A 386 -16.80 31.47 39.84
CA LEU A 386 -16.85 30.63 41.06
C LEU A 386 -16.31 31.35 42.31
N VAL A 387 -15.39 32.31 42.15
CA VAL A 387 -14.72 33.00 43.27
C VAL A 387 -15.29 34.38 43.55
N PHE A 388 -15.65 35.15 42.51
CA PHE A 388 -16.08 36.54 42.70
C PHE A 388 -17.61 36.71 42.77
N LEU A 389 -18.38 35.76 42.26
CA LEU A 389 -19.84 35.76 42.40
C LEU A 389 -20.23 34.87 43.59
N LYS A 390 -21.23 35.34 44.35
CA LYS A 390 -21.81 34.53 45.43
C LYS A 390 -22.70 33.45 44.83
N TRP A 391 -22.63 32.26 45.42
CA TRP A 391 -23.29 31.07 44.90
C TRP A 391 -24.82 31.08 45.10
N ASP A 392 -25.30 31.93 46.02
CA ASP A 392 -26.70 32.01 46.44
C ASP A 392 -27.45 33.23 45.88
N GLU A 393 -26.82 34.06 45.03
CA GLU A 393 -27.41 35.27 44.48
C GLU A 393 -27.58 35.20 42.96
N TYR A 394 -28.74 35.66 42.46
CA TYR A 394 -28.98 35.80 41.02
C TYR A 394 -28.19 36.99 40.45
N SER A 395 -27.46 36.77 39.36
CA SER A 395 -26.72 37.82 38.65
C SER A 395 -26.93 37.70 37.14
N HIS A 396 -27.61 38.68 36.55
CA HIS A 396 -27.83 38.74 35.10
C HIS A 396 -26.50 38.82 34.32
N ASN A 397 -25.55 39.60 34.82
CA ASN A 397 -24.21 39.70 34.24
C ASN A 397 -23.46 38.36 34.33
N GLY A 398 -23.67 37.60 35.41
CA GLY A 398 -23.10 36.27 35.60
C GLY A 398 -23.63 35.25 34.58
N ASP A 399 -24.95 35.24 34.33
CA ASP A 399 -25.57 34.32 33.37
C ASP A 399 -25.10 34.60 31.93
N VAL A 400 -25.04 35.87 31.51
CA VAL A 400 -24.52 36.26 30.19
C VAL A 400 -23.05 35.85 30.05
N PHE A 401 -22.24 36.12 31.08
CA PHE A 401 -20.82 35.79 31.08
C PHE A 401 -20.59 34.27 31.04
N ALA A 402 -21.37 33.49 31.79
CA ALA A 402 -21.32 32.02 31.77
C ALA A 402 -21.75 31.44 30.41
N GLY A 403 -22.74 32.03 29.75
CA GLY A 403 -23.13 31.67 28.39
C GLY A 403 -21.98 31.89 27.39
N VAL A 404 -21.32 33.05 27.45
CA VAL A 404 -20.13 33.35 26.61
C VAL A 404 -18.99 32.36 26.90
N MET A 405 -18.74 31.99 28.15
CA MET A 405 -17.73 30.97 28.47
C MET A 405 -18.04 29.61 27.89
N PHE A 406 -19.28 29.16 28.03
CA PHE A 406 -19.68 27.85 27.54
C PHE A 406 -19.48 27.76 26.02
N THR A 407 -19.81 28.83 25.28
CA THR A 407 -19.51 28.89 23.84
C THR A 407 -18.02 28.86 23.53
N ILE A 408 -17.18 29.61 24.26
CA ILE A 408 -15.71 29.56 24.12
C ILE A 408 -15.20 28.13 24.40
N SER A 409 -15.70 27.48 25.44
CA SER A 409 -15.35 26.11 25.80
C SER A 409 -15.66 25.12 24.67
N ILE A 410 -16.87 25.19 24.09
CA ILE A 410 -17.25 24.35 22.94
C ILE A 410 -16.34 24.63 21.73
N LEU A 411 -16.06 25.91 21.43
CA LEU A 411 -15.18 26.28 20.33
C LEU A 411 -13.75 25.78 20.53
N THR A 412 -13.23 25.84 21.76
CA THR A 412 -11.89 25.31 22.07
C THR A 412 -11.83 23.78 21.96
N PHE A 413 -12.86 23.08 22.43
CA PHE A 413 -13.02 21.64 22.22
C PHE A 413 -13.05 21.29 20.72
N ALA A 414 -13.92 21.95 19.94
CA ALA A 414 -14.06 21.70 18.52
C ALA A 414 -12.77 21.97 17.75
N TYR A 415 -12.06 23.05 18.09
CA TYR A 415 -10.75 23.37 17.52
C TYR A 415 -9.73 22.26 17.80
N LEU A 416 -9.59 21.82 19.05
CA LEU A 416 -8.61 20.81 19.43
C LEU A 416 -8.95 19.39 18.94
N ALA A 417 -10.23 19.08 18.72
CA ALA A 417 -10.66 17.81 18.16
C ALA A 417 -10.40 17.72 16.64
N VAL A 418 -10.66 18.80 15.91
CA VAL A 418 -10.57 18.83 14.43
C VAL A 418 -9.16 19.15 13.94
N VAL A 419 -8.49 20.15 14.54
CA VAL A 419 -7.22 20.66 14.05
C VAL A 419 -6.07 19.76 14.47
N PRO A 420 -5.18 19.34 13.55
CA PRO A 420 -4.04 18.53 13.91
C PRO A 420 -3.07 19.24 14.84
N PRO A 421 -2.49 18.49 15.80
CA PRO A 421 -1.50 19.01 16.73
C PRO A 421 -0.21 19.51 16.04
N GLY A 422 0.15 18.93 14.91
CA GLY A 422 1.27 19.39 14.08
C GLY A 422 0.78 20.33 13.00
N SER A 423 1.19 21.60 13.06
CA SER A 423 1.53 22.31 11.83
C SER A 423 2.72 21.54 11.26
N PHE A 424 2.47 20.65 10.32
CA PHE A 424 3.53 19.95 9.61
C PHE A 424 4.30 21.02 8.82
N ASP A 425 5.32 21.61 9.45
CA ASP A 425 6.10 22.69 8.84
C ASP A 425 7.00 22.17 7.70
N SER A 426 7.14 20.84 7.55
CA SER A 426 7.81 20.20 6.41
C SER A 426 6.81 19.81 5.33
N VAL A 427 7.11 20.16 4.08
CA VAL A 427 6.31 19.83 2.89
C VAL A 427 6.15 18.32 2.72
N PHE A 428 7.17 17.54 3.08
CA PHE A 428 7.15 16.07 3.07
C PHE A 428 6.13 15.47 4.04
N ALA A 429 5.83 16.13 5.16
CA ALA A 429 4.81 15.67 6.09
C ALA A 429 3.41 16.22 5.76
N LEU A 430 3.28 17.05 4.72
CA LEU A 430 2.02 17.61 4.22
C LEU A 430 1.56 16.96 2.91
N SER A 431 2.35 16.09 2.30
CA SER A 431 2.05 15.42 1.02
C SER A 431 1.05 14.26 1.19
N PHE A 432 -0.05 14.51 1.90
CA PHE A 432 -1.17 13.57 1.95
C PHE A 432 -2.08 13.77 0.75
N PRO A 433 -2.61 12.68 0.14
CA PRO A 433 -3.51 12.80 -0.99
C PRO A 433 -4.76 13.56 -0.56
N THR A 434 -5.04 14.68 -1.23
CA THR A 434 -6.24 15.46 -0.91
C THR A 434 -7.47 14.73 -1.41
N LEU A 435 -8.37 14.36 -0.49
CA LEU A 435 -9.67 13.79 -0.87
C LEU A 435 -10.44 14.76 -1.76
N LYS A 436 -11.03 14.22 -2.85
CA LYS A 436 -12.02 14.92 -3.70
C LYS A 436 -13.19 15.42 -2.84
N LEU A 437 -13.86 16.49 -3.28
CA LEU A 437 -14.94 17.13 -2.49
C LEU A 437 -16.02 16.13 -2.06
N ARG A 438 -16.52 15.29 -2.99
CA ARG A 438 -17.54 14.27 -2.70
C ARG A 438 -17.08 13.28 -1.63
N SER A 439 -15.87 12.72 -1.77
CA SER A 439 -15.30 11.77 -0.82
C SER A 439 -15.04 12.42 0.55
N ARG A 440 -14.62 13.68 0.56
CA ARG A 440 -14.42 14.45 1.80
C ARG A 440 -15.74 14.70 2.53
N LEU A 441 -16.78 15.12 1.80
CA LEU A 441 -18.11 15.31 2.38
C LEU A 441 -18.68 14.00 2.92
N PHE A 442 -18.51 12.90 2.19
CA PHE A 442 -18.94 11.57 2.63
C PHE A 442 -18.25 11.15 3.93
N SER A 443 -16.93 11.34 4.03
CA SER A 443 -16.17 11.06 5.25
C SER A 443 -16.59 11.93 6.43
N ILE A 444 -16.76 13.24 6.22
CA ILE A 444 -17.24 14.17 7.25
C ILE A 444 -18.64 13.76 7.72
N PHE A 445 -19.54 13.45 6.79
CA PHE A 445 -20.90 13.03 7.11
C PHE A 445 -20.92 11.74 7.92
N LEU A 446 -20.13 10.74 7.52
CA LEU A 446 -19.99 9.49 8.28
C LEU A 446 -19.57 9.74 9.72
N TRP A 447 -18.52 10.53 9.95
CA TRP A 447 -18.03 10.81 11.30
C TRP A 447 -19.02 11.64 12.13
N ILE A 448 -19.73 12.60 11.51
CA ILE A 448 -20.81 13.34 12.18
C ILE A 448 -21.91 12.37 12.62
N THR A 449 -22.34 11.45 11.75
CA THR A 449 -23.38 10.46 12.08
C THR A 449 -22.92 9.52 13.19
N VAL A 450 -21.69 9.00 13.13
CA VAL A 450 -21.12 8.12 14.18
C VAL A 450 -21.13 8.82 15.54
N PHE A 451 -20.58 10.03 15.62
CA PHE A 451 -20.53 10.75 16.89
C PHE A 451 -21.91 11.24 17.35
N ALA A 452 -22.80 11.63 16.45
CA ALA A 452 -24.16 12.02 16.80
C ALA A 452 -24.96 10.84 17.39
N ALA A 453 -24.91 9.67 16.76
CA ALA A 453 -25.57 8.47 17.26
C ALA A 453 -24.99 8.04 18.61
N LYS A 454 -23.65 7.97 18.69
CA LYS A 454 -22.92 7.63 19.91
C LYS A 454 -23.26 8.57 21.06
N TYR A 455 -23.16 9.88 20.86
CA TYR A 455 -23.43 10.84 21.95
C TYR A 455 -24.88 10.89 22.36
N SER A 456 -25.81 10.66 21.44
CA SER A 456 -27.24 10.62 21.76
C SER A 456 -27.54 9.40 22.63
N GLU A 457 -27.12 8.22 22.21
CA GLU A 457 -27.30 6.97 22.96
C GLU A 457 -26.66 7.08 24.35
N SER A 458 -25.38 7.45 24.43
CA SER A 458 -24.69 7.52 25.71
C SER A 458 -25.28 8.60 26.63
N TYR A 459 -25.85 9.68 26.10
CA TYR A 459 -26.54 10.66 26.93
C TYR A 459 -27.81 10.10 27.57
N PHE A 460 -28.66 9.43 26.78
CA PHE A 460 -29.96 8.94 27.24
C PHE A 460 -29.86 7.67 28.09
N PHE A 461 -29.02 6.71 27.72
CA PHE A 461 -28.96 5.42 28.39
C PHE A 461 -27.92 5.38 29.51
N LEU A 462 -26.76 5.99 29.28
CA LEU A 462 -25.64 5.92 30.22
C LEU A 462 -25.73 7.04 31.28
N ILE A 463 -25.77 8.29 30.84
CA ILE A 463 -25.63 9.45 31.75
C ILE A 463 -26.91 9.77 32.50
N LEU A 464 -28.07 9.75 31.82
CA LEU A 464 -29.34 10.08 32.45
C LEU A 464 -29.75 9.05 33.51
N SER A 465 -29.40 7.77 33.32
CA SER A 465 -29.71 6.70 34.28
C SER A 465 -28.91 6.83 35.59
N LEU A 466 -27.73 7.44 35.55
CA LEU A 466 -26.88 7.68 36.72
C LEU A 466 -27.22 8.96 37.50
N LYS A 467 -28.04 9.85 36.94
CA LYS A 467 -28.42 11.13 37.57
C LYS A 467 -28.98 10.92 38.99
N ASP A 468 -29.95 10.03 39.14
CA ASP A 468 -30.62 9.81 40.44
C ASP A 468 -29.71 9.08 41.44
N PRO A 469 -28.97 8.00 41.06
CA PRO A 469 -27.95 7.40 41.92
C PRO A 469 -26.90 8.40 42.44
N ILE A 470 -26.41 9.30 41.57
CA ILE A 470 -25.43 10.33 41.96
C ILE A 470 -26.01 11.28 42.99
N GLN A 471 -27.25 11.71 42.79
CA GLN A 471 -27.97 12.59 43.72
C GLN A 471 -28.11 11.96 45.11
N ILE A 472 -28.47 10.68 45.19
CA ILE A 472 -28.64 9.98 46.46
C ILE A 472 -27.28 9.74 47.14
N LEU A 473 -26.29 9.23 46.41
CA LEU A 473 -24.98 8.90 46.96
C LEU A 473 -24.18 10.13 47.42
N SER A 474 -24.39 11.29 46.78
CA SER A 474 -23.75 12.53 47.18
C SER A 474 -24.35 13.17 48.43
N THR A 475 -25.63 12.90 48.74
CA THR A 475 -26.35 13.51 49.87
C THR A 475 -26.45 12.61 51.10
N ILE A 476 -26.33 11.29 50.94
CA ILE A 476 -26.45 10.33 52.04
C ILE A 476 -25.28 10.46 53.05
N LYS A 477 -25.62 10.54 54.33
CA LYS A 477 -24.67 10.44 55.44
C LYS A 477 -24.92 9.10 56.15
N VAL A 478 -23.98 8.17 56.04
CA VAL A 478 -24.08 6.85 56.68
C VAL A 478 -23.70 6.97 58.16
N SER A 479 -24.60 6.55 59.05
CA SER A 479 -24.32 6.43 60.49
C SER A 479 -23.58 5.12 60.75
N CYS A 480 -22.28 5.22 61.01
CA CYS A 480 -21.41 4.07 61.24
C CYS A 480 -21.33 3.78 62.74
N ASN A 481 -21.95 2.70 63.20
CA ASN A 481 -21.89 2.30 64.61
C ASN A 481 -20.55 1.67 65.01
N ASP A 482 -19.79 1.15 64.04
CA ASP A 482 -18.46 0.59 64.26
C ASP A 482 -17.36 1.54 63.77
N LYS A 483 -16.23 1.60 64.49
CA LYS A 483 -15.07 2.49 64.26
C LYS A 483 -14.28 2.18 62.96
N HIS A 484 -14.93 1.66 61.91
CA HIS A 484 -14.31 1.41 60.62
C HIS A 484 -14.17 2.71 59.83
N PHE A 485 -12.92 3.12 59.58
CA PHE A 485 -12.59 4.35 58.83
C PHE A 485 -13.16 4.40 57.41
N LEU A 486 -13.45 3.25 56.80
CA LEU A 486 -14.02 3.13 55.45
C LEU A 486 -15.52 3.43 55.38
N CYS A 487 -16.26 3.25 56.47
CA CYS A 487 -17.71 3.40 56.49
C CYS A 487 -18.21 4.82 56.13
N PRO A 488 -17.64 5.93 56.66
CA PRO A 488 -18.02 7.28 56.22
C PRO A 488 -17.53 7.62 54.80
N LEU A 489 -16.55 6.89 54.27
CA LEU A 489 -16.01 7.07 52.92
C LEU A 489 -16.75 6.23 51.86
N GLN A 490 -17.54 5.24 52.27
CA GLN A 490 -18.21 4.29 51.37
C GLN A 490 -19.04 4.98 50.27
N PRO A 491 -19.94 5.95 50.55
CA PRO A 491 -20.71 6.60 49.49
C PRO A 491 -19.84 7.35 48.47
N LYS A 492 -18.73 7.94 48.92
CA LYS A 492 -17.78 8.67 48.05
C LYS A 492 -16.95 7.73 47.19
N ILE A 493 -16.52 6.59 47.74
CA ILE A 493 -15.78 5.55 47.00
C ILE A 493 -16.69 4.92 45.94
N THR A 494 -17.92 4.58 46.29
CA THR A 494 -18.91 4.04 45.33
C THR A 494 -19.20 5.03 44.22
N LEU A 495 -19.37 6.32 44.55
CA LEU A 495 -19.56 7.37 43.55
C LEU A 495 -18.35 7.47 42.60
N LEU A 496 -17.12 7.44 43.11
CA LEU A 496 -15.92 7.45 42.27
C LEU A 496 -15.85 6.22 41.35
N LEU A 497 -16.19 5.04 41.85
CA LEU A 497 -16.24 3.81 41.05
C LEU A 497 -17.28 3.92 39.93
N PHE A 498 -18.49 4.44 40.21
CA PHE A 498 -19.51 4.67 39.19
C PHE A 498 -19.00 5.61 38.09
N TYR A 499 -18.39 6.75 38.43
CA TYR A 499 -17.82 7.66 37.42
C TYR A 499 -16.72 7.00 36.59
N LEU A 500 -15.87 6.17 37.21
CA LEU A 500 -14.79 5.48 36.49
C LEU A 500 -15.34 4.39 35.56
N THR A 501 -16.27 3.56 36.03
CA THR A 501 -16.89 2.53 35.20
C THR A 501 -17.66 3.15 34.04
N ASP A 502 -18.36 4.25 34.30
CA ASP A 502 -19.14 4.96 33.30
C ASP A 502 -18.25 5.58 32.21
N LEU A 503 -17.12 6.19 32.62
CA LEU A 503 -16.13 6.69 31.68
C LEU A 503 -15.60 5.55 30.78
N ILE A 504 -15.32 4.36 31.33
CA ILE A 504 -14.85 3.21 30.55
C ILE A 504 -15.91 2.74 29.56
N LEU A 505 -17.18 2.62 29.98
CA LEU A 505 -18.28 2.25 29.08
C LEU A 505 -18.45 3.28 27.96
N PHE A 506 -18.37 4.58 28.30
CA PHE A 506 -18.45 5.69 27.34
C PHE A 506 -17.36 5.64 26.23
N PHE A 507 -16.25 4.92 26.44
CA PHE A 507 -15.22 4.68 25.42
C PHE A 507 -15.52 3.47 24.52
N LEU A 508 -16.20 2.44 25.01
CA LEU A 508 -16.36 1.15 24.32
C LEU A 508 -17.31 1.26 23.12
N ASP A 509 -18.36 2.07 23.23
CA ASP A 509 -19.46 2.11 22.27
C ASP A 509 -19.12 2.76 20.93
N THR A 510 -18.04 3.54 20.85
CA THR A 510 -17.63 4.25 19.62
C THR A 510 -17.29 3.28 18.49
N TYR A 511 -16.70 2.13 18.79
CA TYR A 511 -16.37 1.12 17.78
C TYR A 511 -17.62 0.48 17.18
N LEU A 512 -18.62 0.16 18.02
CA LEU A 512 -19.88 -0.43 17.57
C LEU A 512 -20.61 0.51 16.61
N TRP A 513 -20.76 1.78 16.98
CA TRP A 513 -21.41 2.78 16.13
C TRP A 513 -20.63 3.03 14.83
N TYR A 514 -19.30 3.01 14.89
CA TYR A 514 -18.48 3.08 13.69
C TYR A 514 -18.78 1.93 12.72
N VAL A 515 -18.83 0.68 13.20
CA VAL A 515 -19.12 -0.50 12.35
C VAL A 515 -20.52 -0.43 11.75
N LEU A 516 -21.54 -0.08 12.54
CA LEU A 516 -22.92 0.02 12.07
C LEU A 516 -23.08 1.13 11.01
N CYS A 517 -22.59 2.34 11.29
CA CYS A 517 -22.64 3.44 10.33
C CYS A 517 -21.83 3.12 9.07
N ASN A 518 -20.65 2.52 9.20
CA ASN A 518 -19.84 2.14 8.05
C ASN A 518 -20.55 1.10 7.17
N CYS A 519 -21.25 0.12 7.77
CA CYS A 519 -22.07 -0.84 7.05
C CYS A 519 -23.19 -0.15 6.25
N ILE A 520 -23.97 0.73 6.90
CA ILE A 520 -25.07 1.47 6.25
C ILE A 520 -24.54 2.33 5.09
N PHE A 521 -23.46 3.06 5.32
CA PHE A 521 -22.85 3.92 4.30
C PHE A 521 -22.26 3.12 3.15
N SER A 522 -21.66 1.96 3.43
CA SER A 522 -21.13 1.05 2.40
C SER A 522 -22.24 0.47 1.54
N VAL A 523 -23.34 0.02 2.15
CA VAL A 523 -24.54 -0.46 1.43
C VAL A 523 -25.13 0.65 0.56
N ALA A 524 -25.28 1.87 1.08
CA ALA A 524 -25.76 3.01 0.33
C ALA A 524 -24.84 3.37 -0.85
N LEU A 525 -23.53 3.30 -0.65
CA LEU A 525 -22.54 3.52 -1.70
C LEU A 525 -22.64 2.46 -2.80
N SER A 526 -22.76 1.18 -2.44
CA SER A 526 -22.93 0.06 -3.39
C SER A 526 -24.18 0.26 -4.27
N PHE A 527 -25.31 0.65 -3.67
CA PHE A 527 -26.51 1.00 -4.43
C PHE A 527 -26.28 2.18 -5.37
N SER A 528 -25.57 3.22 -4.93
CA SER A 528 -25.26 4.37 -5.79
C SER A 528 -24.34 4.03 -6.97
N LEU A 529 -23.55 2.95 -6.86
CA LEU A 529 -22.68 2.43 -7.91
C LEU A 529 -23.40 1.45 -8.86
N GLY A 530 -24.70 1.19 -8.63
CA GLY A 530 -25.49 0.27 -9.44
C GLY A 530 -25.27 -1.21 -9.12
N VAL A 531 -24.49 -1.52 -8.07
CA VAL A 531 -24.30 -2.89 -7.58
C VAL A 531 -25.37 -3.18 -6.54
N SER A 532 -26.41 -3.90 -6.95
CA SER A 532 -27.46 -4.34 -6.03
C SER A 532 -27.20 -5.78 -5.59
N ILE A 533 -27.06 -5.96 -4.27
CA ILE A 533 -27.01 -7.28 -3.63
C ILE A 533 -28.33 -8.04 -3.85
N PHE A 534 -29.42 -7.31 -4.13
CA PHE A 534 -30.75 -7.89 -4.36
C PHE A 534 -31.03 -8.23 -5.83
N THR A 535 -30.09 -8.02 -6.75
CA THR A 535 -30.28 -8.46 -8.14
C THR A 535 -30.19 -9.98 -8.22
N PRO A 536 -31.20 -10.67 -8.78
CA PRO A 536 -31.14 -12.11 -8.97
C PRO A 536 -29.90 -12.50 -9.78
N TRP A 537 -29.20 -13.54 -9.31
CA TRP A 537 -27.99 -14.03 -9.92
C TRP A 537 -28.12 -14.32 -11.43
N ARG A 538 -29.25 -14.89 -11.83
CA ARG A 538 -29.61 -15.17 -13.23
C ARG A 538 -29.50 -13.94 -14.14
N ASN A 539 -29.96 -12.77 -13.68
CA ASN A 539 -29.96 -11.55 -14.47
C ASN A 539 -28.54 -10.98 -14.65
N ILE A 540 -27.65 -11.26 -13.71
CA ILE A 540 -26.23 -10.87 -13.80
C ILE A 540 -25.52 -11.75 -14.84
N PHE A 541 -25.89 -13.04 -14.93
CA PHE A 541 -25.28 -14.02 -15.84
C PHE A 541 -25.80 -13.96 -17.27
N ALA A 542 -27.10 -13.73 -17.47
CA ALA A 542 -27.67 -13.59 -18.81
C ALA A 542 -27.00 -12.46 -19.60
N ARG A 543 -26.69 -11.33 -18.93
CA ARG A 543 -26.01 -10.18 -19.52
C ARG A 543 -24.49 -10.29 -19.59
N LEU A 544 -23.92 -11.45 -19.21
CA LEU A 544 -22.48 -11.63 -19.16
C LEU A 544 -21.80 -11.52 -20.54
N PRO A 545 -22.33 -12.12 -21.64
CA PRO A 545 -21.74 -11.99 -22.96
C PRO A 545 -21.63 -10.52 -23.40
N ASP A 546 -22.73 -9.77 -23.29
CA ASP A 546 -22.76 -8.34 -23.63
C ASP A 546 -21.75 -7.54 -22.79
N ARG A 547 -21.62 -7.87 -21.50
CA ARG A 547 -20.66 -7.20 -20.61
C ARG A 547 -19.20 -7.52 -20.96
N ILE A 548 -18.91 -8.75 -21.39
CA ILE A 548 -17.57 -9.13 -21.85
C ILE A 548 -17.23 -8.34 -23.13
N LEU A 549 -18.13 -8.32 -24.09
CA LEU A 549 -17.92 -7.60 -25.36
C LEU A 549 -17.80 -6.09 -25.16
N THR A 550 -18.58 -5.49 -24.25
CA THR A 550 -18.55 -4.03 -24.03
C THR A 550 -17.42 -3.56 -23.11
N LYS A 551 -16.92 -4.41 -22.20
CA LYS A 551 -15.95 -3.99 -21.17
C LYS A 551 -14.56 -4.62 -21.29
N ILE A 552 -14.40 -5.72 -22.02
CA ILE A 552 -13.12 -6.42 -22.16
C ILE A 552 -12.57 -6.26 -23.58
N TYR A 553 -13.41 -6.46 -24.61
CA TYR A 553 -12.97 -6.49 -26.00
C TYR A 553 -12.89 -5.08 -26.62
N HIS A 554 -11.83 -4.84 -27.40
CA HIS A 554 -11.66 -3.63 -28.20
C HIS A 554 -11.48 -3.99 -29.68
N GLY A 555 -12.50 -3.76 -30.52
CA GLY A 555 -12.40 -4.04 -31.95
C GLY A 555 -13.71 -3.82 -32.72
N GLU A 556 -13.64 -3.88 -34.05
CA GLU A 556 -14.83 -3.76 -34.92
C GLU A 556 -15.81 -4.92 -34.71
N PRO A 557 -17.13 -4.71 -34.91
CA PRO A 557 -18.18 -5.68 -34.59
C PRO A 557 -18.26 -6.89 -35.55
N MET A 558 -17.20 -7.19 -36.29
CA MET A 558 -17.16 -8.35 -37.19
C MET A 558 -17.10 -9.63 -36.35
N ASN A 559 -18.11 -10.50 -36.49
CA ASN A 559 -18.21 -11.81 -35.83
C ASN A 559 -18.12 -11.81 -34.28
N LEU A 560 -18.87 -10.94 -33.60
CA LEU A 560 -18.96 -10.86 -32.12
C LEU A 560 -19.19 -12.21 -31.41
N VAL A 561 -19.98 -13.11 -32.03
CA VAL A 561 -20.27 -14.44 -31.47
C VAL A 561 -19.02 -15.31 -31.37
N LEU A 562 -18.10 -15.18 -32.33
CA LEU A 562 -16.90 -15.98 -32.40
C LEU A 562 -15.81 -15.45 -31.45
N VAL A 563 -15.68 -14.13 -31.34
CA VAL A 563 -14.84 -13.50 -30.30
C VAL A 563 -15.30 -13.94 -28.91
N MET A 564 -16.62 -13.88 -28.67
CA MET A 564 -17.20 -14.35 -27.41
C MET A 564 -16.93 -15.84 -27.17
N ALA A 565 -17.05 -16.68 -28.21
CA ALA A 565 -16.74 -18.10 -28.13
C ALA A 565 -15.28 -18.36 -27.75
N GLN A 566 -14.32 -17.62 -28.32
CA GLN A 566 -12.89 -17.76 -27.98
C GLN A 566 -12.61 -17.40 -26.52
N ILE A 567 -13.10 -16.24 -26.06
CA ILE A 567 -12.88 -15.76 -24.69
C ILE A 567 -13.55 -16.70 -23.69
N TRP A 568 -14.83 -17.02 -23.91
CA TRP A 568 -15.59 -17.85 -22.98
C TRP A 568 -15.09 -19.30 -22.93
N ASN A 569 -14.84 -19.92 -24.09
CA ASN A 569 -14.33 -21.29 -24.11
C ASN A 569 -12.97 -21.37 -23.41
N SER A 570 -12.10 -20.36 -23.56
CA SER A 570 -10.82 -20.32 -22.86
C SER A 570 -10.98 -20.26 -21.34
N ILE A 571 -11.94 -19.48 -20.82
CA ILE A 571 -12.25 -19.43 -19.38
C ILE A 571 -12.72 -20.81 -18.89
N ILE A 572 -13.64 -21.45 -19.61
CA ILE A 572 -14.18 -22.76 -19.24
C ILE A 572 -13.09 -23.85 -19.30
N ILE A 573 -12.27 -23.85 -20.35
CA ILE A 573 -11.15 -24.79 -20.50
C ILE A 573 -10.12 -24.59 -19.37
N SER A 574 -9.84 -23.35 -18.97
CA SER A 574 -8.95 -23.09 -17.83
C SER A 574 -9.49 -23.68 -16.53
N MET A 575 -10.80 -23.55 -16.27
CA MET A 575 -11.44 -24.16 -15.09
C MET A 575 -11.45 -25.69 -15.15
N PHE A 576 -11.59 -26.26 -16.35
CA PHE A 576 -11.48 -27.70 -16.57
C PHE A 576 -10.07 -28.22 -16.29
N ARG A 577 -9.02 -27.51 -16.71
CA ARG A 577 -7.61 -27.86 -16.44
C ARG A 577 -7.28 -27.88 -14.95
N GLU A 578 -7.97 -27.08 -14.14
CA GLU A 578 -7.87 -27.10 -12.67
C GLU A 578 -8.76 -28.16 -12.01
N HIS A 579 -9.49 -28.96 -12.79
CA HIS A 579 -10.45 -29.99 -12.34
C HIS A 579 -11.65 -29.42 -11.56
N MET A 580 -12.00 -28.15 -11.79
CA MET A 580 -13.17 -27.51 -11.18
C MET A 580 -14.49 -27.92 -11.87
N LEU A 581 -14.41 -28.34 -13.13
CA LEU A 581 -15.54 -28.74 -13.97
C LEU A 581 -15.37 -30.18 -14.43
N SER A 582 -16.46 -30.93 -14.53
CA SER A 582 -16.49 -32.25 -15.16
C SER A 582 -16.57 -32.14 -16.69
N VAL A 583 -16.21 -33.22 -17.39
CA VAL A 583 -16.25 -33.28 -18.87
C VAL A 583 -17.66 -32.99 -19.41
N GLU A 584 -18.70 -33.51 -18.73
CA GLU A 584 -20.10 -33.26 -19.10
C GLU A 584 -20.51 -31.79 -18.92
N GLN A 585 -20.03 -31.13 -17.86
CA GLN A 585 -20.30 -29.72 -17.61
C GLN A 585 -19.65 -28.84 -18.68
N VAL A 586 -18.40 -29.14 -19.06
CA VAL A 586 -17.69 -28.43 -20.12
C VAL A 586 -18.46 -28.50 -21.44
N GLY A 587 -18.91 -29.69 -21.85
CA GLY A 587 -19.68 -29.86 -23.08
C GLY A 587 -20.96 -29.01 -23.14
N LYS A 588 -21.59 -28.74 -21.99
CA LYS A 588 -22.79 -27.89 -21.89
C LYS A 588 -22.49 -26.38 -21.81
N LEU A 589 -21.27 -26.01 -21.40
CA LEU A 589 -20.88 -24.63 -21.12
C LEU A 589 -20.15 -23.96 -22.29
N ILE A 590 -19.49 -24.72 -23.16
CA ILE A 590 -18.75 -24.17 -24.31
C ILE A 590 -19.67 -23.81 -25.48
N TYR A 591 -19.23 -22.84 -26.28
CA TYR A 591 -19.76 -22.62 -27.63
C TYR A 591 -19.31 -23.78 -28.53
N GLN A 592 -20.25 -24.36 -29.26
CA GLN A 592 -20.01 -25.50 -30.15
C GLN A 592 -20.12 -25.07 -31.61
N LYS A 593 -19.15 -25.47 -32.45
CA LYS A 593 -19.23 -25.33 -33.90
C LYS A 593 -20.05 -26.50 -34.47
N GLU A 594 -21.03 -26.21 -35.31
CA GLU A 594 -21.84 -27.25 -35.95
C GLU A 594 -21.02 -27.96 -37.04
N TYR A 595 -21.16 -29.29 -37.15
CA TYR A 595 -20.32 -30.11 -38.04
C TYR A 595 -20.47 -29.79 -39.54
N ASN A 596 -21.55 -29.07 -39.93
CA ASN A 596 -21.88 -28.78 -41.33
C ASN A 596 -22.15 -27.28 -41.63
N SER A 597 -22.03 -26.40 -40.63
CA SER A 597 -22.27 -24.96 -40.77
C SER A 597 -21.14 -24.17 -40.10
N GLU A 598 -20.76 -23.01 -40.65
CA GLU A 598 -19.89 -22.06 -39.92
C GLU A 598 -20.60 -21.39 -38.72
N ALA A 599 -21.88 -21.71 -38.51
CA ALA A 599 -22.67 -21.22 -37.39
C ALA A 599 -22.17 -21.81 -36.05
N ILE A 600 -21.87 -20.90 -35.12
CA ILE A 600 -21.46 -21.24 -33.76
C ILE A 600 -22.71 -21.16 -32.88
N LYS A 601 -23.04 -22.27 -32.22
CA LYS A 601 -24.19 -22.32 -31.33
C LYS A 601 -23.80 -21.82 -29.93
N PRO A 602 -24.46 -20.77 -29.40
CA PRO A 602 -24.29 -20.39 -28.02
C PRO A 602 -24.81 -21.51 -27.10
N PRO A 603 -24.19 -21.68 -25.93
CA PRO A 603 -24.69 -22.65 -24.97
C PRO A 603 -26.10 -22.25 -24.50
N MET A 604 -26.98 -23.24 -24.31
CA MET A 604 -28.42 -23.04 -24.07
C MET A 604 -28.72 -22.12 -22.87
N PHE A 605 -27.78 -21.98 -21.95
CA PHE A 605 -27.93 -21.12 -20.78
C PHE A 605 -27.89 -19.62 -21.10
N PHE A 606 -27.19 -19.18 -22.16
CA PHE A 606 -27.20 -17.78 -22.59
C PHE A 606 -28.46 -17.43 -23.40
N VAL A 607 -29.11 -18.41 -24.03
CA VAL A 607 -30.29 -18.20 -24.87
C VAL A 607 -31.59 -18.08 -24.04
N ASN A 608 -31.65 -18.72 -22.87
CA ASN A 608 -32.86 -18.78 -22.04
C ASN A 608 -32.96 -17.61 -21.04
N GLU A 609 -32.87 -16.38 -21.55
CA GLU A 609 -32.76 -15.14 -20.76
C GLU A 609 -33.96 -14.92 -19.80
N ASP A 610 -35.18 -15.34 -20.17
CA ASP A 610 -36.43 -14.91 -19.50
C ASP A 610 -37.39 -16.02 -19.00
N ASP A 611 -37.12 -17.31 -19.26
CA ASP A 611 -38.07 -18.36 -18.87
C ASP A 611 -38.04 -18.66 -17.36
N ASN A 612 -39.00 -18.14 -16.59
CA ASN A 612 -39.17 -18.45 -15.16
C ASN A 612 -39.41 -19.95 -14.86
N THR A 613 -39.79 -20.72 -15.88
CA THR A 613 -39.95 -22.18 -15.83
C THR A 613 -38.62 -22.92 -15.97
N PHE A 614 -37.59 -22.28 -16.54
CA PHE A 614 -36.26 -22.86 -16.71
C PHE A 614 -35.48 -22.73 -15.41
N LYS A 615 -35.55 -23.79 -14.60
CA LYS A 615 -34.79 -23.92 -13.35
C LYS A 615 -33.32 -24.15 -13.68
N LEU A 616 -32.49 -23.12 -13.54
CA LEU A 616 -31.03 -23.18 -13.80
C LEU A 616 -30.33 -24.33 -13.04
N HIS A 617 -30.83 -24.68 -11.84
CA HIS A 617 -30.38 -25.82 -11.03
C HIS A 617 -30.60 -27.20 -11.66
N THR A 618 -31.41 -27.28 -12.72
CA THR A 618 -31.69 -28.53 -13.45
C THR A 618 -30.67 -28.77 -14.57
N PHE A 619 -29.96 -27.73 -15.01
CA PHE A 619 -29.03 -27.83 -16.15
C PHE A 619 -27.56 -27.84 -15.72
N ILE A 620 -27.24 -27.11 -14.64
CA ILE A 620 -25.93 -27.13 -14.00
C ILE A 620 -26.18 -27.36 -12.51
N LYS A 621 -25.74 -28.50 -11.97
CA LYS A 621 -25.62 -28.66 -10.52
C LYS A 621 -24.56 -27.66 -10.09
N ILE A 622 -25.01 -26.62 -9.41
CA ILE A 622 -24.15 -25.53 -9.02
C ILE A 622 -23.26 -26.03 -7.87
N ASP A 623 -21.98 -26.19 -8.14
CA ASP A 623 -20.97 -26.49 -7.14
C ASP A 623 -20.49 -25.15 -6.59
N GLU A 624 -20.36 -25.06 -5.27
CA GLU A 624 -20.17 -23.80 -4.56
C GLU A 624 -18.96 -23.01 -5.10
N GLU A 625 -17.89 -23.68 -5.51
CA GLU A 625 -16.66 -23.01 -5.93
C GLU A 625 -16.68 -22.46 -7.36
N TRP A 626 -17.24 -23.18 -8.34
CA TRP A 626 -17.35 -22.63 -9.70
C TRP A 626 -18.35 -21.48 -9.72
N GLU A 627 -19.47 -21.63 -8.99
CA GLU A 627 -20.50 -20.60 -8.86
C GLU A 627 -19.85 -19.35 -8.30
N ARG A 628 -19.16 -19.49 -7.17
CA ARG A 628 -18.49 -18.38 -6.49
C ARG A 628 -17.54 -17.64 -7.42
N ARG A 629 -16.70 -18.36 -8.18
CA ARG A 629 -15.72 -17.75 -9.12
C ARG A 629 -16.40 -17.00 -10.26
N ILE A 630 -17.35 -17.62 -10.97
CA ILE A 630 -18.03 -16.93 -12.09
C ILE A 630 -18.94 -15.82 -11.56
N THR A 631 -19.56 -15.99 -10.39
CA THR A 631 -20.39 -14.94 -9.76
C THR A 631 -19.57 -13.71 -9.49
N PHE A 632 -18.41 -13.91 -8.87
CA PHE A 632 -17.49 -12.83 -8.58
C PHE A 632 -17.02 -12.14 -9.86
N PHE A 633 -16.70 -12.91 -10.90
CA PHE A 633 -16.33 -12.38 -12.22
C PHE A 633 -17.47 -11.57 -12.87
N ALA A 634 -18.68 -12.11 -12.91
CA ALA A 634 -19.86 -11.47 -13.50
C ALA A 634 -20.30 -10.21 -12.75
N GLN A 635 -20.17 -10.21 -11.40
CA GLN A 635 -20.38 -9.03 -10.56
C GLN A 635 -19.29 -7.99 -10.78
N SER A 636 -18.03 -8.40 -10.95
CA SER A 636 -16.94 -7.47 -11.26
C SER A 636 -17.19 -6.74 -12.57
N LEU A 637 -17.66 -7.45 -13.60
CA LEU A 637 -18.10 -6.87 -14.87
C LEU A 637 -19.40 -6.06 -14.78
N SER A 638 -20.14 -6.10 -13.67
CA SER A 638 -21.29 -5.21 -13.46
C SER A 638 -20.86 -3.80 -13.01
N SER A 639 -19.67 -3.68 -12.41
CA SER A 639 -19.13 -2.41 -11.91
C SER A 639 -18.71 -1.48 -13.06
N PRO A 640 -18.69 -0.15 -12.84
CA PRO A 640 -18.15 0.78 -13.83
C PRO A 640 -16.65 0.54 -14.03
N LEU A 641 -16.27 0.09 -15.23
CA LEU A 641 -14.88 -0.10 -15.66
C LEU A 641 -14.53 0.98 -16.70
N PRO A 642 -13.25 1.35 -16.85
CA PRO A 642 -12.79 2.17 -17.98
C PRO A 642 -13.14 1.51 -19.32
N GLU A 643 -13.25 2.31 -20.37
CA GLU A 643 -13.45 1.80 -21.72
C GLU A 643 -12.25 0.93 -22.16
N PRO A 644 -12.51 -0.20 -22.84
CA PRO A 644 -11.45 -1.07 -23.33
C PRO A 644 -10.64 -0.35 -24.41
N PHE A 645 -9.33 -0.55 -24.39
CA PHE A 645 -8.36 0.03 -25.33
C PHE A 645 -7.55 -1.11 -25.97
N PRO A 646 -6.87 -0.87 -27.11
CA PRO A 646 -6.16 -1.92 -27.84
C PRO A 646 -5.17 -2.67 -26.95
N VAL A 647 -5.07 -3.99 -27.12
CA VAL A 647 -4.15 -4.86 -26.37
C VAL A 647 -2.70 -4.43 -26.54
N VAL A 648 -2.32 -3.92 -27.71
CA VAL A 648 -0.97 -3.39 -27.98
C VAL A 648 -0.62 -2.22 -27.06
N ALA A 649 -1.61 -1.44 -26.65
CA ALA A 649 -1.45 -0.30 -25.75
C ALA A 649 -1.42 -0.69 -24.26
N ILE A 650 -1.48 -1.98 -23.91
CA ILE A 650 -1.37 -2.41 -22.50
C ILE A 650 -0.01 -2.02 -21.91
N PRO A 651 0.02 -1.48 -20.68
CA PRO A 651 1.25 -1.31 -19.91
C PRO A 651 1.97 -2.61 -19.67
N SER A 652 3.29 -2.57 -19.88
CA SER A 652 4.15 -3.67 -19.53
C SER A 652 4.19 -3.76 -18.01
N PHE A 653 4.02 -4.96 -17.46
CA PHE A 653 4.01 -5.17 -16.03
C PHE A 653 4.77 -6.43 -15.64
N THR A 654 5.42 -6.34 -14.49
CA THR A 654 6.17 -7.45 -13.90
C THR A 654 5.50 -7.84 -12.59
N VAL A 655 5.23 -9.14 -12.44
CA VAL A 655 4.78 -9.71 -11.17
C VAL A 655 6.00 -10.23 -10.42
N LEU A 656 6.22 -9.72 -9.20
CA LEU A 656 7.29 -10.19 -8.32
C LEU A 656 6.72 -11.15 -7.27
N VAL A 657 7.24 -12.37 -7.24
CA VAL A 657 6.90 -13.39 -6.23
C VAL A 657 8.12 -13.60 -5.32
N PRO A 658 8.12 -13.07 -4.09
CA PRO A 658 9.19 -13.35 -3.14
C PRO A 658 9.06 -14.77 -2.60
N HIS A 659 10.13 -15.54 -2.70
CA HIS A 659 10.21 -16.91 -2.18
C HIS A 659 11.37 -17.02 -1.18
N TYR A 660 11.06 -17.53 0.02
CA TYR A 660 12.06 -17.77 1.07
C TYR A 660 12.09 -19.25 1.47
N SER A 661 11.03 -19.74 2.12
CA SER A 661 10.98 -21.10 2.67
C SER A 661 9.65 -21.82 2.38
N GLU A 662 8.80 -21.25 1.54
CA GLU A 662 7.54 -21.88 1.13
C GLU A 662 7.84 -23.14 0.29
N LYS A 663 7.01 -24.18 0.44
CA LYS A 663 7.16 -25.39 -0.39
C LYS A 663 6.80 -25.08 -1.84
N ILE A 664 7.64 -25.53 -2.77
CA ILE A 664 7.40 -25.34 -4.21
C ILE A 664 6.28 -26.28 -4.66
N LEU A 665 6.50 -27.57 -4.46
CA LEU A 665 5.50 -28.63 -4.59
C LEU A 665 5.38 -29.35 -3.24
N ILE A 666 4.22 -29.97 -2.98
CA ILE A 666 4.08 -30.81 -1.79
C ILE A 666 4.78 -32.14 -2.07
N SER A 667 5.70 -32.53 -1.18
CA SER A 667 6.37 -33.83 -1.28
C SER A 667 5.37 -34.97 -1.10
N LEU A 668 5.61 -36.10 -1.77
CA LEU A 668 4.76 -37.29 -1.63
C LEU A 668 4.71 -37.78 -0.17
N LYS A 669 5.84 -37.71 0.54
CA LYS A 669 5.93 -38.04 1.98
C LYS A 669 4.98 -37.17 2.79
N ASP A 670 4.96 -35.86 2.55
CA ASP A 670 4.08 -34.94 3.28
C ASP A 670 2.59 -35.12 2.95
N LEU A 671 2.27 -35.54 1.72
CA LEU A 671 0.87 -35.81 1.32
C LEU A 671 0.28 -37.02 2.05
N ILE A 672 1.08 -38.05 2.28
CA ILE A 672 0.64 -39.32 2.86
C ILE A 672 0.83 -39.36 4.37
N LYS A 673 1.80 -38.59 4.90
CA LYS A 673 2.12 -38.59 6.32
C LYS A 673 0.93 -38.13 7.16
N GLU A 674 0.56 -38.96 8.13
CA GLU A 674 -0.42 -38.62 9.15
C GLU A 674 0.12 -37.49 10.03
N GLN A 675 -0.71 -36.49 10.32
CA GLN A 675 -0.32 -35.40 11.21
C GLN A 675 -0.41 -35.85 12.67
N ASN A 676 0.47 -35.31 13.52
CA ASN A 676 0.51 -35.68 14.94
C ASN A 676 -0.82 -35.43 15.68
N TYR A 677 -1.67 -34.53 15.18
CA TYR A 677 -2.94 -34.13 15.79
C TYR A 677 -4.18 -34.73 15.10
N SER A 678 -4.05 -35.36 13.93
CA SER A 678 -5.16 -35.97 13.18
C SER A 678 -4.69 -37.27 12.51
N LYS A 679 -5.47 -38.35 12.66
CA LYS A 679 -5.22 -39.65 12.02
C LYS A 679 -5.49 -39.64 10.49
N LEU A 680 -5.57 -38.47 9.88
CA LEU A 680 -5.86 -38.29 8.46
C LEU A 680 -4.62 -37.72 7.78
N SER A 681 -4.27 -38.27 6.62
CA SER A 681 -3.23 -37.71 5.77
C SER A 681 -3.73 -36.41 5.11
N LEU A 682 -2.79 -35.55 4.68
CA LEU A 682 -3.14 -34.31 4.00
C LEU A 682 -3.93 -34.58 2.71
N LEU A 683 -3.55 -35.62 1.96
CA LEU A 683 -4.27 -36.00 0.75
C LEU A 683 -5.71 -36.43 1.05
N GLU A 684 -5.93 -37.23 2.10
CA GLU A 684 -7.29 -37.68 2.45
C GLU A 684 -8.17 -36.51 2.92
N TYR A 685 -7.58 -35.56 3.64
CA TYR A 685 -8.23 -34.31 3.99
C TYR A 685 -8.63 -33.50 2.75
N LEU A 686 -7.73 -33.36 1.77
CA LEU A 686 -8.02 -32.64 0.52
C LEU A 686 -9.11 -33.33 -0.32
N LYS A 687 -9.12 -34.67 -0.37
CA LYS A 687 -10.19 -35.43 -1.03
C LYS A 687 -11.54 -35.21 -0.38
N GLN A 688 -11.61 -35.15 0.95
CA GLN A 688 -12.87 -34.88 1.65
C GLN A 688 -13.33 -33.44 1.44
N LEU A 689 -12.40 -32.48 1.43
CA LEU A 689 -12.72 -31.07 1.20
C LEU A 689 -13.17 -30.79 -0.25
N HIS A 690 -12.50 -31.41 -1.23
CA HIS A 690 -12.70 -31.19 -2.67
C HIS A 690 -13.13 -32.48 -3.41
N ALA A 691 -14.14 -33.19 -2.88
CA ALA A 691 -14.53 -34.51 -3.38
C ALA A 691 -14.87 -34.56 -4.89
N LYS A 692 -15.58 -33.54 -5.38
CA LYS A 692 -15.98 -33.44 -6.80
C LYS A 692 -14.82 -33.11 -7.74
N GLU A 693 -13.91 -32.25 -7.28
CA GLU A 693 -12.71 -31.93 -8.05
C GLU A 693 -11.77 -33.14 -8.13
N TRP A 694 -11.71 -33.94 -7.05
CA TRP A 694 -10.99 -35.22 -7.05
C TRP A 694 -11.61 -36.21 -8.04
N GLU A 695 -12.94 -36.34 -8.07
CA GLU A 695 -13.64 -37.18 -9.06
C GLU A 695 -13.32 -36.74 -10.49
N SER A 696 -13.35 -35.43 -10.77
CA SER A 696 -13.01 -34.86 -12.07
C SER A 696 -11.54 -35.12 -12.43
N PHE A 697 -10.62 -35.01 -11.48
CA PHE A 697 -9.20 -35.35 -11.65
C PHE A 697 -8.98 -36.82 -11.98
N VAL A 698 -9.72 -37.72 -11.33
CA VAL A 698 -9.64 -39.17 -11.60
C VAL A 698 -10.19 -39.47 -13.00
N GLN A 699 -11.30 -38.85 -13.41
CA GLN A 699 -11.86 -39.00 -14.76
C GLN A 699 -10.89 -38.49 -15.84
N ASP A 700 -10.29 -37.32 -15.64
CA ASP A 700 -9.27 -36.76 -16.53
C ASP A 700 -8.06 -37.69 -16.67
N SER A 701 -7.54 -38.18 -15.54
CA SER A 701 -6.39 -39.10 -15.53
C SER A 701 -6.70 -40.44 -16.21
N LYS A 702 -7.94 -40.92 -16.14
CA LYS A 702 -8.40 -42.09 -16.93
C LYS A 702 -8.39 -41.83 -18.43
N MET A 703 -8.80 -40.63 -18.87
CA MET A 703 -8.80 -40.28 -20.29
C MET A 703 -7.38 -40.16 -20.84
N VAL A 704 -6.48 -39.54 -20.10
CA VAL A 704 -5.05 -39.43 -20.49
C VAL A 704 -4.44 -40.83 -20.64
N HIS A 705 -4.59 -41.69 -19.64
CA HIS A 705 -4.09 -43.07 -19.71
C HIS A 705 -4.70 -43.86 -20.89
N LYS A 706 -5.99 -43.62 -21.20
CA LYS A 706 -6.63 -44.23 -22.37
C LYS A 706 -6.01 -43.73 -23.67
N LEU A 707 -5.73 -42.43 -23.79
CA LEU A 707 -5.09 -41.84 -24.95
C LEU A 707 -3.68 -42.39 -25.16
N ASP A 708 -2.87 -42.46 -24.09
CA ASP A 708 -1.51 -42.98 -24.14
C ASP A 708 -1.50 -44.45 -24.57
N SER A 709 -2.40 -45.26 -24.00
CA SER A 709 -2.53 -46.68 -24.39
C SER A 709 -2.97 -46.87 -25.85
N LEU A 710 -3.74 -45.93 -26.41
CA LEU A 710 -4.17 -45.96 -27.81
C LEU A 710 -3.07 -45.46 -28.76
N GLN A 711 -2.26 -44.48 -28.34
CA GLN A 711 -1.08 -44.02 -29.07
C GLN A 711 0.01 -45.10 -29.16
N ASP A 712 0.30 -45.79 -28.05
CA ASP A 712 1.23 -46.92 -28.03
C ASP A 712 0.77 -48.10 -28.91
N MET A 713 -0.54 -48.20 -29.16
CA MET A 713 -1.15 -49.24 -30.00
C MET A 713 -1.36 -48.82 -31.47
N GLY A 714 -1.01 -47.58 -31.85
CA GLY A 714 -1.05 -47.10 -33.24
C GLY A 714 -2.44 -47.07 -33.91
N LYS A 715 -3.54 -47.01 -33.15
CA LYS A 715 -4.92 -47.00 -33.68
C LYS A 715 -5.59 -45.63 -33.50
N PHE A 716 -6.16 -45.10 -34.59
CA PHE A 716 -7.09 -43.95 -34.53
C PHE A 716 -8.47 -44.41 -34.04
N PRO A 717 -9.26 -43.56 -33.35
CA PRO A 717 -10.45 -44.02 -32.64
C PRO A 717 -11.67 -44.15 -33.56
N GLU A 718 -12.23 -45.36 -33.67
CA GLU A 718 -13.62 -45.57 -34.05
C GLU A 718 -14.50 -45.62 -32.78
N THR A 719 -15.59 -44.85 -32.81
CA THR A 719 -16.40 -44.42 -31.65
C THR A 719 -17.21 -45.51 -30.92
N SER A 720 -17.10 -46.79 -31.28
CA SER A 720 -18.06 -47.84 -30.88
C SER A 720 -17.50 -48.99 -30.03
N GLU A 721 -16.22 -48.97 -29.62
CA GLU A 721 -15.64 -49.99 -28.72
C GLU A 721 -15.22 -49.42 -27.34
N LEU A 722 -15.87 -48.33 -26.90
CA LEU A 722 -15.39 -47.54 -25.75
C LEU A 722 -15.93 -47.97 -24.38
N SER A 723 -16.84 -48.94 -24.29
CA SER A 723 -17.67 -49.17 -23.08
C SER A 723 -17.54 -50.52 -22.35
N GLU A 724 -16.91 -51.56 -22.91
CA GLU A 724 -17.11 -52.93 -22.39
C GLU A 724 -15.90 -53.63 -21.74
N THR A 725 -14.75 -52.96 -21.61
CA THR A 725 -13.65 -53.52 -20.81
C THR A 725 -13.24 -52.55 -19.71
N TYR A 726 -13.10 -53.09 -18.51
CA TYR A 726 -12.71 -52.45 -17.23
C TYR A 726 -13.84 -51.94 -16.33
N GLU A 727 -14.68 -52.86 -15.82
CA GLU A 727 -15.43 -52.61 -14.56
C GLU A 727 -14.67 -53.00 -13.27
N ASP A 728 -13.49 -53.64 -13.33
CA ASP A 728 -12.87 -54.24 -12.13
C ASP A 728 -11.45 -53.75 -11.77
N LEU A 729 -11.30 -52.48 -11.36
CA LEU A 729 -10.19 -52.05 -10.51
C LEU A 729 -10.71 -51.09 -9.43
N PRO A 730 -10.21 -51.09 -8.18
CA PRO A 730 -10.68 -50.18 -7.15
C PRO A 730 -10.34 -48.71 -7.52
N TYR A 731 -11.30 -48.03 -8.14
CA TYR A 731 -11.17 -46.76 -8.83
C TYR A 731 -10.89 -45.53 -7.95
N TYR A 732 -10.77 -45.68 -6.62
CA TYR A 732 -10.45 -44.60 -5.69
C TYR A 732 -8.96 -44.16 -5.73
N CYS A 733 -8.09 -44.93 -6.41
CA CYS A 733 -6.63 -44.84 -6.24
C CYS A 733 -5.82 -44.66 -7.54
N ILE A 734 -6.47 -44.42 -8.69
CA ILE A 734 -5.76 -44.14 -9.94
C ILE A 734 -5.18 -42.71 -9.83
N GLY A 735 -3.86 -42.64 -9.73
CA GLY A 735 -3.08 -41.47 -9.34
C GLY A 735 -2.02 -41.79 -8.27
N PHE A 736 -2.27 -42.82 -7.44
CA PHE A 736 -1.38 -43.17 -6.32
C PHE A 736 -0.73 -44.57 -6.42
N LYS A 737 -1.39 -45.57 -7.01
CA LYS A 737 -0.86 -46.94 -7.05
C LYS A 737 -0.07 -47.28 -8.31
N ASP A 738 -0.22 -46.51 -9.37
CA ASP A 738 0.69 -46.60 -10.51
C ASP A 738 2.00 -45.91 -10.13
N SER A 739 3.09 -46.66 -10.19
CA SER A 739 4.44 -46.20 -9.82
C SER A 739 5.08 -45.28 -10.87
N SER A 740 4.34 -44.88 -11.91
CA SER A 740 4.84 -43.96 -12.93
C SER A 740 5.11 -42.59 -12.31
N MET A 741 6.31 -42.06 -12.57
CA MET A 741 6.78 -40.77 -12.05
C MET A 741 5.82 -39.62 -12.42
N GLU A 742 5.16 -39.73 -13.57
CA GLU A 742 4.22 -38.74 -14.09
C GLU A 742 2.90 -38.68 -13.29
N ASN A 743 2.31 -39.82 -12.92
CA ASN A 743 1.08 -39.84 -12.12
C ASN A 743 1.32 -39.33 -10.69
N ILE A 744 2.51 -39.61 -10.15
CA ILE A 744 2.96 -39.04 -8.86
C ILE A 744 3.06 -37.52 -8.97
N LEU A 745 3.70 -37.00 -10.02
CA LEU A 745 3.81 -35.56 -10.25
C LEU A 745 2.44 -34.90 -10.44
N ARG A 746 1.53 -35.49 -11.23
CA ARG A 746 0.16 -34.99 -11.42
C ARG A 746 -0.60 -34.89 -10.10
N THR A 747 -0.50 -35.90 -9.25
CA THR A 747 -1.14 -35.89 -7.91
C THR A 747 -0.53 -34.82 -6.99
N ARG A 748 0.79 -34.64 -7.04
CA ARG A 748 1.50 -33.58 -6.29
C ARG A 748 1.08 -32.18 -6.76
N ILE A 749 0.95 -31.97 -8.08
CA ILE A 749 0.47 -30.72 -8.68
C ILE A 749 -0.98 -30.46 -8.28
N TRP A 750 -1.86 -31.46 -8.38
CA TRP A 750 -3.27 -31.33 -7.98
C TRP A 750 -3.41 -30.87 -6.53
N ALA A 751 -2.61 -31.44 -5.62
CA ALA A 751 -2.58 -31.02 -4.23
C ALA A 751 -1.96 -29.62 -4.04
N ALA A 752 -0.87 -29.30 -4.75
CA ALA A 752 -0.21 -28.00 -4.70
C ALA A 752 -1.14 -26.85 -5.10
N LEU A 753 -1.97 -27.04 -6.13
CA LEU A 753 -2.97 -26.07 -6.61
C LEU A 753 -4.06 -25.74 -5.56
N ARG A 754 -4.26 -26.60 -4.56
CA ARG A 754 -5.29 -26.44 -3.50
C ARG A 754 -4.71 -25.92 -2.19
N CYS A 755 -3.42 -26.11 -1.97
CA CYS A 755 -2.70 -25.56 -0.81
C CYS A 755 -2.03 -24.21 -1.13
N GLN A 756 -1.38 -23.62 -0.12
CA GLN A 756 -0.49 -22.46 -0.30
C GLN A 756 0.90 -22.97 -0.68
N THR A 757 1.21 -22.89 -1.98
CA THR A 757 2.50 -23.29 -2.56
C THR A 757 2.96 -22.29 -3.61
N LEU A 758 4.27 -22.26 -3.89
CA LEU A 758 4.81 -21.44 -4.98
C LEU A 758 4.21 -21.85 -6.33
N TYR A 759 4.04 -23.16 -6.57
CA TYR A 759 3.48 -23.67 -7.82
C TYR A 759 2.08 -23.09 -8.11
N ARG A 760 1.20 -23.04 -7.12
CA ARG A 760 -0.15 -22.46 -7.27
C ARG A 760 -0.08 -20.98 -7.64
N THR A 761 0.76 -20.23 -6.93
CA THR A 761 0.94 -18.79 -7.17
C THR A 761 1.42 -18.54 -8.59
N VAL A 762 2.46 -19.25 -9.00
CA VAL A 762 3.03 -19.15 -10.35
C VAL A 762 2.01 -19.55 -11.41
N SER A 763 1.36 -20.71 -11.28
CA SER A 763 0.33 -21.18 -12.21
C SER A 763 -0.80 -20.15 -12.38
N GLY A 764 -1.23 -19.52 -11.28
CA GLY A 764 -2.27 -18.49 -11.32
C GLY A 764 -1.83 -17.23 -12.07
N PHE A 765 -0.61 -16.74 -11.83
CA PHE A 765 -0.09 -15.56 -12.52
C PHE A 765 0.27 -15.82 -13.98
N MET A 766 0.66 -17.04 -14.35
CA MET A 766 0.94 -17.40 -15.74
C MET A 766 -0.32 -17.39 -16.63
N ASN A 767 -1.53 -17.38 -16.05
CA ASN A 767 -2.77 -17.16 -16.81
C ASN A 767 -2.82 -15.77 -17.48
N TYR A 768 -2.04 -14.77 -17.02
CA TYR A 768 -1.90 -13.49 -17.73
C TYR A 768 -1.27 -13.67 -19.11
N GLU A 769 -0.30 -14.59 -19.25
CA GLU A 769 0.31 -14.93 -20.54
C GLU A 769 -0.76 -15.44 -21.50
N ALA A 770 -1.54 -16.44 -21.06
CA ALA A 770 -2.63 -17.01 -21.87
C ALA A 770 -3.69 -15.96 -22.23
N ALA A 771 -4.07 -15.10 -21.28
CA ALA A 771 -5.07 -14.05 -21.51
C ALA A 771 -4.60 -13.03 -22.56
N LEU A 772 -3.35 -12.57 -22.51
CA LEU A 772 -2.79 -11.64 -23.49
C LEU A 772 -2.77 -12.24 -24.90
N LYS A 773 -2.42 -13.52 -25.02
CA LYS A 773 -2.45 -14.24 -26.30
C LYS A 773 -3.85 -14.32 -26.89
N ILE A 774 -4.84 -14.63 -26.06
CA ILE A 774 -6.24 -14.72 -26.50
C ILE A 774 -6.74 -13.35 -26.98
N LEU A 775 -6.48 -12.29 -26.20
CA LEU A 775 -6.93 -10.96 -26.56
C LEU A 775 -6.24 -10.44 -27.83
N TYR A 776 -4.92 -10.61 -27.97
CA TYR A 776 -4.18 -10.22 -29.18
C TYR A 776 -4.72 -10.92 -30.44
N ARG A 777 -4.96 -12.25 -30.35
CA ARG A 777 -5.56 -13.03 -31.44
C ARG A 777 -6.96 -12.52 -31.80
N SER A 778 -7.76 -12.17 -30.79
CA SER A 778 -9.12 -11.69 -31.03
C SER A 778 -9.20 -10.31 -31.67
N GLU A 779 -8.20 -9.43 -31.45
CA GLU A 779 -8.23 -8.04 -31.95
C GLU A 779 -7.56 -7.87 -33.32
N ASN A 780 -6.42 -8.52 -33.57
CA ASN A 780 -5.57 -8.21 -34.74
C ASN A 780 -5.72 -9.19 -35.92
N VAL A 781 -5.97 -10.47 -35.66
CA VAL A 781 -5.73 -11.51 -36.68
C VAL A 781 -6.95 -11.73 -37.58
N GLY A 782 -8.18 -11.46 -37.13
CA GLY A 782 -9.34 -11.99 -37.85
C GLY A 782 -9.22 -13.53 -38.02
N PHE A 783 -9.99 -14.16 -38.90
CA PHE A 783 -10.15 -15.62 -38.94
C PHE A 783 -9.34 -16.37 -40.00
N ASP A 784 -8.18 -15.86 -40.45
CA ASP A 784 -7.37 -16.60 -41.43
C ASP A 784 -6.39 -17.57 -40.75
N ILE A 785 -6.74 -18.86 -40.83
CA ILE A 785 -6.05 -20.02 -40.25
C ILE A 785 -4.76 -20.38 -41.04
N ASP A 786 -4.53 -19.78 -42.21
CA ASP A 786 -3.51 -20.25 -43.16
C ASP A 786 -2.09 -19.67 -42.94
N SER A 787 -1.87 -18.84 -41.91
CA SER A 787 -0.56 -18.24 -41.60
C SER A 787 -0.08 -18.44 -40.15
N ASP A 788 -0.40 -19.60 -39.57
CA ASP A 788 -0.23 -19.90 -38.13
C ASP A 788 1.19 -19.72 -37.58
N LEU A 789 2.25 -20.02 -38.33
CA LEU A 789 3.61 -20.07 -37.76
C LEU A 789 4.24 -18.69 -37.51
N PHE A 790 4.05 -17.74 -38.43
CA PHE A 790 4.59 -16.38 -38.28
C PHE A 790 3.83 -15.61 -37.19
N ILE A 791 2.52 -15.85 -37.09
CA ILE A 791 1.64 -15.24 -36.09
C ILE A 791 2.00 -15.69 -34.67
N GLU A 792 2.43 -16.94 -34.48
CA GLU A 792 2.81 -17.43 -33.15
C GLU A 792 4.12 -16.85 -32.64
N GLU A 793 5.12 -16.63 -33.49
CA GLU A 793 6.36 -15.95 -33.11
C GLU A 793 6.11 -14.48 -32.75
N GLU A 794 5.35 -13.75 -33.57
CA GLU A 794 5.02 -12.34 -33.31
C GLU A 794 4.19 -12.17 -32.02
N LEU A 795 3.20 -13.03 -31.81
CA LEU A 795 2.39 -13.06 -30.60
C LEU A 795 3.23 -13.42 -29.38
N GLN A 796 4.22 -14.28 -29.54
CA GLN A 796 5.12 -14.65 -28.47
C GLN A 796 6.03 -13.49 -28.07
N ASP A 797 6.62 -12.81 -29.04
CA ASP A 797 7.42 -11.60 -28.83
C ASP A 797 6.59 -10.48 -28.18
N PHE A 798 5.33 -10.32 -28.60
CA PHE A 798 4.40 -9.36 -28.00
C PHE A 798 4.20 -9.63 -26.49
N VAL A 799 3.94 -10.89 -26.12
CA VAL A 799 3.70 -11.24 -24.72
C VAL A 799 4.95 -11.09 -23.88
N ASP A 800 6.09 -11.52 -24.39
CA ASP A 800 7.39 -11.41 -23.70
C ASP A 800 7.80 -9.96 -23.48
N ARG A 801 7.28 -9.01 -24.29
CA ARG A 801 7.47 -7.56 -24.08
C ARG A 801 6.53 -6.96 -23.02
N LYS A 802 5.35 -7.54 -22.82
CA LYS A 802 4.29 -6.97 -21.98
C LYS A 802 4.20 -7.58 -20.59
N PHE A 803 4.54 -8.85 -20.43
CA PHE A 803 4.35 -9.56 -19.18
C PHE A 803 5.60 -10.32 -18.77
N HIS A 804 6.06 -10.06 -17.54
CA HIS A 804 7.16 -10.79 -16.93
C HIS A 804 6.73 -11.33 -15.56
N LEU A 805 7.06 -12.59 -15.27
CA LEU A 805 6.94 -13.17 -13.93
C LEU A 805 8.33 -13.37 -13.36
N LEU A 806 8.65 -12.66 -12.27
CA LEU A 806 9.93 -12.75 -11.57
C LEU A 806 9.74 -13.43 -10.21
N VAL A 807 10.37 -14.59 -10.02
CA VAL A 807 10.41 -15.30 -8.74
C VAL A 807 11.74 -15.00 -8.05
N ALA A 808 11.70 -14.27 -6.94
CA ALA A 808 12.88 -13.96 -6.14
C ALA A 808 13.14 -15.07 -5.12
N MET A 809 13.93 -16.07 -5.51
CA MET A 809 14.30 -17.23 -4.69
C MET A 809 15.51 -16.89 -3.81
N GLN A 810 15.24 -16.35 -2.62
CA GLN A 810 16.28 -15.86 -1.72
C GLN A 810 17.17 -16.97 -1.15
N ASN A 811 16.60 -18.16 -0.94
CA ASN A 811 17.30 -19.29 -0.33
C ASN A 811 17.76 -20.34 -1.34
N PHE A 812 17.79 -20.01 -2.65
CA PHE A 812 18.08 -20.95 -3.74
C PHE A 812 19.38 -21.73 -3.54
N GLN A 813 20.43 -21.07 -3.02
CA GLN A 813 21.74 -21.69 -2.76
C GLN A 813 21.70 -22.82 -1.73
N ASN A 814 20.76 -22.78 -0.79
CA ASN A 814 20.66 -23.74 0.30
C ASN A 814 19.53 -24.74 0.07
N PHE A 815 19.05 -24.89 -1.17
CA PHE A 815 18.03 -25.88 -1.49
C PHE A 815 18.56 -27.30 -1.28
N THR A 816 17.74 -28.14 -0.64
CA THR A 816 17.97 -29.58 -0.61
C THR A 816 17.73 -30.17 -2.01
N PRO A 817 18.33 -31.32 -2.35
CA PRO A 817 18.16 -31.92 -3.69
C PRO A 817 16.69 -32.16 -4.03
N GLU A 818 15.86 -32.57 -3.07
CA GLU A 818 14.41 -32.74 -3.26
C GLU A 818 13.72 -31.41 -3.66
N VAL A 819 14.12 -30.27 -3.08
CA VAL A 819 13.54 -28.95 -3.40
C VAL A 819 14.06 -28.41 -4.72
N ALA A 820 15.30 -28.73 -5.08
CA ALA A 820 15.87 -28.38 -6.38
C ALA A 820 15.14 -29.10 -7.53
N GLU A 821 14.83 -30.40 -7.38
CA GLU A 821 14.02 -31.14 -8.35
C GLU A 821 12.61 -30.54 -8.52
N ASP A 822 12.01 -30.08 -7.42
CA ASP A 822 10.71 -29.41 -7.45
C ASP A 822 10.76 -28.03 -8.14
N ALA A 823 11.85 -27.29 -7.95
CA ALA A 823 12.10 -26.05 -8.68
C ALA A 823 12.27 -26.32 -10.19
N ASP A 824 13.02 -27.37 -10.56
CA ASP A 824 13.21 -27.77 -11.95
C ASP A 824 11.89 -28.18 -12.60
N ALA A 825 11.02 -28.90 -11.88
CA ALA A 825 9.69 -29.25 -12.38
C ALA A 825 8.84 -27.98 -12.66
N LEU A 826 8.93 -26.97 -11.79
CA LEU A 826 8.27 -25.68 -12.00
C LEU A 826 8.82 -24.95 -13.23
N PHE A 827 10.15 -24.89 -13.39
CA PHE A 827 10.79 -24.22 -14.52
C PHE A 827 10.51 -24.92 -15.86
N ARG A 828 10.40 -26.25 -15.87
CA ARG A 828 9.97 -27.00 -17.06
C ARG A 828 8.52 -26.75 -17.43
N ALA A 829 7.64 -26.66 -16.44
CA ALA A 829 6.23 -26.34 -16.67
C ALA A 829 6.05 -24.91 -17.21
N TYR A 830 6.90 -23.97 -16.77
CA TYR A 830 6.81 -22.56 -17.11
C TYR A 830 8.21 -22.00 -17.46
N PRO A 831 8.70 -22.20 -18.69
CA PRO A 831 10.07 -21.84 -19.07
C PRO A 831 10.35 -20.33 -19.13
N LYS A 832 9.31 -19.49 -19.13
CA LYS A 832 9.41 -18.02 -19.27
C LYS A 832 9.52 -17.27 -17.95
N ILE A 833 9.55 -18.00 -16.84
CA ILE A 833 9.70 -17.39 -15.52
C ILE A 833 11.14 -16.89 -15.39
N HIS A 834 11.27 -15.64 -14.97
CA HIS A 834 12.55 -15.10 -14.56
C HIS A 834 12.79 -15.45 -13.09
N VAL A 835 14.01 -15.83 -12.75
CA VAL A 835 14.39 -16.15 -11.38
C VAL A 835 15.48 -15.18 -10.92
N ALA A 836 15.22 -14.49 -9.81
CA ALA A 836 16.23 -13.70 -9.13
C ALA A 836 16.78 -14.51 -7.95
N THR A 837 18.08 -14.81 -7.99
CA THR A 837 18.80 -15.50 -6.93
C THR A 837 19.85 -14.57 -6.35
N LEU A 838 20.16 -14.75 -5.07
CA LEU A 838 21.40 -14.21 -4.51
C LEU A 838 22.49 -15.19 -4.95
N GLU A 839 23.43 -14.79 -5.80
CA GLU A 839 24.60 -15.61 -6.16
C GLU A 839 25.85 -15.10 -5.45
N VAL A 840 26.52 -15.98 -4.69
CA VAL A 840 27.93 -15.81 -4.34
C VAL A 840 28.69 -16.50 -5.47
N LYS A 841 29.12 -15.73 -6.48
CA LYS A 841 29.82 -16.19 -7.71
C LYS A 841 30.33 -17.64 -7.65
N ARG A 842 29.54 -18.56 -8.21
CA ARG A 842 30.01 -19.83 -8.80
C ARG A 842 29.28 -19.98 -10.12
N TYR A 843 30.00 -19.71 -11.21
CA TYR A 843 29.55 -19.80 -12.59
C TYR A 843 28.69 -21.04 -12.85
N LEU A 844 27.42 -20.83 -13.22
CA LEU A 844 26.61 -21.77 -14.00
C LEU A 844 25.67 -20.99 -14.92
N LEU A 845 25.74 -21.32 -16.21
CA LEU A 845 25.01 -20.72 -17.31
C LEU A 845 23.52 -21.08 -17.26
N PHE A 846 22.68 -20.14 -16.83
CA PHE A 846 21.29 -19.97 -17.31
C PHE A 846 20.96 -18.48 -17.29
N ASN A 847 19.87 -18.06 -17.95
CA ASN A 847 19.39 -16.67 -17.99
C ASN A 847 18.99 -16.17 -16.59
N ILE A 848 19.99 -15.86 -15.77
CA ILE A 848 19.87 -15.45 -14.37
C ILE A 848 20.16 -13.95 -14.35
N VAL A 849 19.13 -13.17 -13.98
CA VAL A 849 19.30 -11.73 -13.71
C VAL A 849 19.95 -11.62 -12.32
N GLY A 850 21.26 -11.46 -12.30
CA GLY A 850 22.02 -11.28 -11.07
C GLY A 850 21.71 -9.94 -10.41
N CYS A 851 21.00 -9.96 -9.28
CA CYS A 851 20.92 -8.82 -8.38
C CYS A 851 22.17 -8.82 -7.49
N ILE A 852 23.11 -7.90 -7.74
CA ILE A 852 24.27 -7.66 -6.89
C ILE A 852 23.79 -7.04 -5.57
N SER A 853 23.91 -7.82 -4.49
CA SER A 853 23.69 -7.40 -3.10
C SER A 853 24.89 -6.71 -2.48
#